data_AF-A0A3M1LS21-F1
#
_entry.id   AF-A0A3M1LS21-F1
#
_cell.length_a   1.000
_cell.length_b   1.000
_cell.length_c   1.000
_cell.angle_alpha   90.00
_cell.angle_beta   90.00
_cell.angle_gamma   90.00
#
_symmetry.space_group_name_H-M   'P 1'
#
loop_
_entity.id
_entity.type
_entity.pdbx_description
1 polymer ?
#
loop_
_entity_poly.entity_id
_entity_poly.type
_entity_poly.pdbx_seq_one_letter_code
_entity_poly.pdbx_strand_id
1 'polypeptide(L)'
;VTVQATGTGGSNWAVCAELMGNSNSDGCDGVTFDGVVFSGRPSSSFVYNDILLLSNSAYHTGLVVKNCTFQNGSASLYVWRTTTPFMGGHQYVDNTFTNFYAGAIFSNVTDGLVIRRNVISSSSSGLSAGVNIANNIGDFRFEKNRLQLTGSPVSQVAGLLLQARSSSNPGAPLVANNFIRVSGAMWGIRCANTSNTKVFHNTVYSDGSGSATTGVPVRVDGSTVGMSLNNNIFYVGGGQSAVMDMQATGAFASLNYNTVYTPGSVIGYWGGSGVMKGSSGSELSAWRTTSGRDQNSQFAPIVFANVGSGDLSLTQVDSRLYGLGSTSNGTYNMGLRNDVPDDIFGNTRNRSEVYNGAHQIIPVISFNPPPPSQVAGCQGTTLTISGNAQVTYGAQLSYQWLRNGAPLIEGVNGYSGTRSGVLVISNAVQSLHEGDYVLYVTATGGADPLASPVIAVRVNAPIQIVQQPTSRVLCRGQETALSVIANGTVLGYQWRKDGRAISGATNPILVIPNVDEASSGRYTCVLYGTCGTDQVVTQEAVVYIAPQTLIARQPERVAVAIGGTARLVVEPVSAQIPGYSPQYQWYRGTVALRDDGRITGTTTSELTIRNVRQSDIGEDYYCVVTGLCGTETSNQAGLYVGQVTIDQAPQDVRVCTGQDAVLRVQASSNIPNAVYSYQWYKGGQALSEGSRYQGVTTNVLRIVGATSSEAGQYTVEVVANPGGAVSSASALVSVDAPPVVTSEPEDVSVCEGSRAQMIVVASGGGLQYQWYASGAPIPGATGATVEQEVVAAMDGMRVWCVVRNDCGEATTRQAVVTVKRKPQIVEQPQGGQVSSGGTIELRVVVQGENVRYQWKKDGQAIPGATGSVYRIENFSSGDAGQYVVEVSNECGVVSSSDVTVVLSSVEEEAMVAGYGVSVQPQPATERVELVLRSPAGAMVTVEVVDVSGRVVGQLWQGVVQGTSQRVEADCSQLASGVYRCVLRSGRYRISTPLIIVR
;
A
#
# COMPACT_ATOMS: atom_id res chain seq x y z
N VAL A 1 87.81 -17.95 28.09
CA VAL A 1 87.78 -19.30 28.73
C VAL A 1 86.88 -19.24 29.95
N THR A 2 86.03 -20.23 30.21
CA THR A 2 85.18 -20.26 31.41
C THR A 2 85.65 -21.38 32.33
N VAL A 3 85.94 -21.05 33.58
CA VAL A 3 86.35 -21.98 34.65
C VAL A 3 85.29 -21.91 35.75
N GLN A 4 84.70 -23.06 36.09
CA GLN A 4 83.61 -23.13 37.05
C GLN A 4 83.95 -24.09 38.20
N ALA A 5 83.80 -23.62 39.44
CA ALA A 5 83.92 -24.47 40.62
C ALA A 5 82.50 -24.90 41.08
N THR A 6 82.15 -26.16 40.91
CA THR A 6 80.85 -26.73 41.27
C THR A 6 81.01 -27.76 42.40
N GLY A 7 80.66 -27.39 43.64
CA GLY A 7 80.80 -28.27 44.81
C GLY A 7 79.51 -28.36 45.63
N THR A 8 79.08 -29.57 45.97
CA THR A 8 77.93 -29.87 46.85
C THR A 8 78.36 -29.86 48.32
N GLY A 9 77.68 -29.05 49.16
CA GLY A 9 77.81 -28.83 50.62
C GLY A 9 78.76 -29.67 51.50
N GLY A 10 79.42 -28.98 52.45
CA GLY A 10 80.27 -29.54 53.52
C GLY A 10 81.76 -29.48 53.18
N SER A 11 82.56 -28.73 53.95
CA SER A 11 84.05 -28.64 54.02
C SER A 11 84.91 -28.75 52.74
N ASN A 12 84.34 -28.80 51.54
CA ASN A 12 85.02 -29.15 50.29
C ASN A 12 85.53 -27.90 49.55
N TRP A 13 86.77 -27.99 49.03
CA TRP A 13 87.47 -26.97 48.22
C TRP A 13 86.73 -26.68 46.90
N ALA A 14 86.38 -25.42 46.67
CA ALA A 14 85.74 -24.90 45.46
C ALA A 14 86.50 -23.65 44.94
N VAL A 15 87.75 -23.87 44.52
CA VAL A 15 88.64 -22.85 43.95
C VAL A 15 88.72 -23.03 42.44
N CYS A 16 88.56 -21.96 41.66
CA CYS A 16 88.66 -22.05 40.19
C CYS A 16 90.12 -22.09 39.72
N ALA A 17 91.00 -21.34 40.39
CA ALA A 17 92.44 -21.37 40.15
C ALA A 17 93.20 -21.05 41.45
N GLU A 18 94.26 -21.82 41.73
CA GLU A 18 95.13 -21.62 42.90
C GLU A 18 96.58 -21.45 42.46
N LEU A 19 97.23 -20.38 42.95
CA LEU A 19 98.66 -20.15 42.78
C LEU A 19 99.39 -20.64 44.04
N MET A 20 100.13 -21.75 43.91
CA MET A 20 100.86 -22.39 45.02
C MET A 20 102.38 -22.18 44.92
N GLY A 21 103.07 -22.14 46.05
CA GLY A 21 104.54 -22.16 46.18
C GLY A 21 104.98 -22.89 47.44
N ASN A 22 106.16 -23.53 47.42
CA ASN A 22 106.52 -24.57 48.41
C ASN A 22 107.43 -24.10 49.57
N SER A 23 107.91 -22.86 49.60
CA SER A 23 108.72 -22.34 50.72
C SER A 23 108.95 -20.83 50.62
N ASN A 24 109.71 -20.26 51.56
CA ASN A 24 110.05 -18.83 51.64
C ASN A 24 110.97 -18.31 50.49
N SER A 25 110.93 -18.92 49.31
CA SER A 25 111.66 -18.46 48.12
C SER A 25 111.00 -18.82 46.77
N ASP A 26 109.95 -19.66 46.77
CA ASP A 26 109.35 -20.17 45.53
C ASP A 26 107.96 -19.55 45.29
N GLY A 27 107.80 -18.85 44.16
CA GLY A 27 106.53 -18.26 43.73
C GLY A 27 106.37 -18.29 42.22
N CYS A 28 105.13 -18.13 41.76
CA CYS A 28 104.81 -17.93 40.34
C CYS A 28 105.09 -16.47 39.95
N ASP A 29 106.00 -16.26 39.01
CA ASP A 29 106.34 -14.94 38.45
C ASP A 29 105.71 -14.75 37.06
N GLY A 30 105.23 -13.53 36.77
CA GLY A 30 104.73 -13.13 35.45
C GLY A 30 103.43 -13.80 34.97
N VAL A 31 102.64 -14.39 35.87
CA VAL A 31 101.38 -15.06 35.50
C VAL A 31 100.35 -14.05 35.00
N THR A 32 99.75 -14.33 33.85
CA THR A 32 98.68 -13.49 33.26
C THR A 32 97.39 -14.28 33.06
N PHE A 33 96.29 -13.77 33.61
CA PHE A 33 94.92 -14.17 33.27
C PHE A 33 94.28 -13.07 32.40
N ASP A 34 93.87 -13.40 31.18
CA ASP A 34 93.25 -12.47 30.21
C ASP A 34 91.95 -13.07 29.64
N GLY A 35 90.81 -12.37 29.79
CA GLY A 35 89.54 -12.82 29.21
C GLY A 35 88.96 -14.10 29.83
N VAL A 36 89.32 -14.40 31.09
CA VAL A 36 88.85 -15.60 31.81
C VAL A 36 87.59 -15.30 32.60
N VAL A 37 86.59 -16.17 32.51
CA VAL A 37 85.38 -16.14 33.32
C VAL A 37 85.50 -17.16 34.44
N PHE A 38 85.71 -16.70 35.67
CA PHE A 38 85.71 -17.49 36.89
C PHE A 38 84.31 -17.47 37.52
N SER A 39 83.66 -18.62 37.65
CA SER A 39 82.32 -18.72 38.20
C SER A 39 82.28 -19.71 39.37
N GLY A 40 81.92 -19.21 40.55
CA GLY A 40 81.73 -20.05 41.73
C GLY A 40 80.26 -20.31 42.04
N ARG A 41 80.04 -21.02 43.15
CA ARG A 41 78.71 -21.16 43.76
C ARG A 41 78.32 -19.88 44.52
N PRO A 42 77.03 -19.53 44.62
CA PRO A 42 76.57 -18.55 45.59
C PRO A 42 77.01 -18.97 47.01
N SER A 43 77.58 -18.03 47.76
CA SER A 43 78.05 -18.28 49.12
C SER A 43 77.24 -17.43 50.10
N SER A 44 77.09 -17.92 51.33
CA SER A 44 76.37 -17.24 52.42
C SER A 44 77.22 -17.05 53.68
N SER A 45 78.52 -17.32 53.60
CA SER A 45 79.49 -17.12 54.69
C SER A 45 80.90 -16.87 54.10
N PHE A 46 81.81 -16.28 54.90
CA PHE A 46 83.21 -16.21 54.49
C PHE A 46 83.89 -17.57 54.68
N VAL A 47 84.15 -18.27 53.58
CA VAL A 47 84.83 -19.59 53.60
C VAL A 47 85.98 -19.55 52.60
N TYR A 48 87.18 -19.81 53.09
CA TYR A 48 88.42 -19.76 52.29
C TYR A 48 88.38 -20.70 51.08
N ASN A 49 87.69 -21.82 51.22
CA ASN A 49 87.53 -22.82 50.16
C ASN A 49 86.62 -22.37 49.02
N ASP A 50 85.88 -21.26 49.13
CA ASP A 50 84.96 -20.73 48.10
C ASP A 50 85.56 -19.50 47.38
N ILE A 51 86.89 -19.39 47.36
CA ILE A 51 87.64 -18.32 46.70
C ILE A 51 87.85 -18.67 45.23
N LEU A 52 87.55 -17.75 44.29
CA LEU A 52 87.65 -18.07 42.86
C LEU A 52 89.10 -18.14 42.36
N LEU A 53 89.88 -17.10 42.59
CA LEU A 53 91.32 -17.08 42.32
C LEU A 53 92.07 -16.86 43.64
N LEU A 54 92.74 -17.92 44.09
CA LEU A 54 93.40 -18.01 45.38
C LEU A 54 94.92 -17.98 45.24
N SER A 55 95.60 -17.22 46.09
CA SER A 55 97.05 -17.29 46.29
C SER A 55 97.41 -17.13 47.76
N ASN A 56 98.21 -18.08 48.27
CA ASN A 56 98.64 -18.16 49.69
C ASN A 56 100.18 -18.29 49.85
N SER A 57 100.97 -18.11 48.78
CA SER A 57 102.45 -18.16 48.83
C SER A 57 103.09 -16.77 48.91
N ALA A 58 104.34 -16.65 49.38
CA ALA A 58 104.98 -15.38 49.73
C ALA A 58 105.75 -14.63 48.62
N TYR A 59 105.96 -15.23 47.45
CA TYR A 59 106.93 -14.74 46.46
C TYR A 59 106.35 -14.61 45.04
N HIS A 60 105.07 -14.32 44.92
CA HIS A 60 104.50 -13.99 43.61
C HIS A 60 104.89 -12.56 43.22
N THR A 61 105.42 -12.40 42.01
CA THR A 61 105.73 -11.11 41.40
C THR A 61 105.02 -11.02 40.05
N GLY A 62 104.63 -9.82 39.62
CA GLY A 62 104.10 -9.62 38.26
C GLY A 62 102.76 -10.29 37.90
N LEU A 63 101.93 -10.74 38.86
CA LEU A 63 100.57 -11.26 38.55
C LEU A 63 99.70 -10.20 37.85
N VAL A 64 99.26 -10.51 36.63
CA VAL A 64 98.33 -9.70 35.84
C VAL A 64 96.99 -10.42 35.71
N VAL A 65 95.90 -9.79 36.15
CA VAL A 65 94.53 -10.24 35.94
C VAL A 65 93.82 -9.16 35.15
N LYS A 66 93.48 -9.43 33.88
CA LYS A 66 92.83 -8.43 33.02
C LYS A 66 91.69 -8.98 32.17
N ASN A 67 90.73 -8.12 31.83
CA ASN A 67 89.53 -8.49 31.05
C ASN A 67 88.77 -9.72 31.60
N CYS A 68 88.98 -10.10 32.86
CA CYS A 68 88.39 -11.29 33.45
C CYS A 68 87.03 -10.97 34.09
N THR A 69 86.16 -11.97 34.15
CA THR A 69 84.87 -11.87 34.85
C THR A 69 84.85 -12.85 36.02
N PHE A 70 84.56 -12.38 37.21
CA PHE A 70 84.38 -13.16 38.43
C PHE A 70 82.92 -13.08 38.85
N GLN A 71 82.27 -14.22 39.02
CA GLN A 71 80.86 -14.29 39.37
C GLN A 71 80.62 -15.27 40.52
N ASN A 72 79.88 -14.83 41.54
CA ASN A 72 79.58 -15.58 42.76
C ASN A 72 80.85 -15.93 43.58
N GLY A 73 80.74 -16.87 44.52
CA GLY A 73 81.81 -17.25 45.45
C GLY A 73 81.81 -16.43 46.74
N SER A 74 82.72 -16.80 47.65
CA SER A 74 82.89 -16.10 48.93
C SER A 74 83.74 -14.84 48.75
N ALA A 75 84.93 -15.00 48.18
CA ALA A 75 85.74 -13.90 47.65
C ALA A 75 86.21 -14.20 46.22
N SER A 76 86.35 -13.17 45.40
CA SER A 76 86.69 -13.37 43.99
C SER A 76 88.20 -13.55 43.77
N LEU A 77 88.99 -12.52 44.06
CA LEU A 77 90.45 -12.53 43.96
C LEU A 77 91.04 -12.38 45.36
N TYR A 78 91.75 -13.40 45.84
CA TYR A 78 92.31 -13.41 47.18
C TYR A 78 93.80 -13.77 47.15
N VAL A 79 94.63 -12.77 47.43
CA VAL A 79 96.10 -12.86 47.45
C VAL A 79 96.57 -12.44 48.84
N TRP A 80 96.84 -13.38 49.74
CA TRP A 80 97.03 -13.07 51.16
C TRP A 80 98.00 -14.03 51.87
N ARG A 81 98.86 -13.51 52.77
CA ARG A 81 99.68 -14.31 53.72
C ARG A 81 99.84 -13.56 55.05
N THR A 82 100.23 -14.20 56.17
CA THR A 82 100.20 -13.57 57.51
C THR A 82 101.53 -12.95 58.01
N THR A 83 102.69 -13.19 57.39
CA THR A 83 103.99 -12.78 57.99
C THR A 83 105.06 -12.18 57.06
N THR A 84 104.91 -12.23 55.72
CA THR A 84 105.93 -11.70 54.77
C THR A 84 105.31 -10.90 53.60
N PRO A 85 105.78 -9.66 53.35
CA PRO A 85 105.52 -8.83 52.16
C PRO A 85 105.60 -9.52 50.78
N PHE A 86 104.70 -9.19 49.84
CA PHE A 86 104.81 -9.55 48.41
C PHE A 86 105.51 -8.45 47.59
N MET A 87 106.45 -8.83 46.72
CA MET A 87 107.26 -7.87 45.94
C MET A 87 106.64 -7.56 44.57
N GLY A 88 106.22 -6.30 44.34
CA GLY A 88 106.23 -5.57 43.07
C GLY A 88 105.47 -6.12 41.83
N GLY A 89 104.63 -5.26 41.23
CA GLY A 89 104.25 -5.37 39.80
C GLY A 89 102.90 -6.04 39.47
N HIS A 90 102.05 -6.28 40.47
CA HIS A 90 100.72 -6.83 40.26
C HIS A 90 99.77 -5.84 39.58
N GLN A 91 98.95 -6.33 38.65
CA GLN A 91 97.99 -5.50 37.90
C GLN A 91 96.63 -6.19 37.78
N TYR A 92 95.57 -5.58 38.31
CA TYR A 92 94.19 -6.03 38.18
C TYR A 92 93.42 -5.00 37.35
N VAL A 93 93.22 -5.25 36.06
CA VAL A 93 92.79 -4.22 35.09
C VAL A 93 91.60 -4.65 34.22
N ASP A 94 90.60 -3.80 34.03
CA ASP A 94 89.45 -4.08 33.14
C ASP A 94 88.65 -5.36 33.50
N ASN A 95 88.63 -5.77 34.79
CA ASN A 95 87.89 -6.95 35.23
C ASN A 95 86.48 -6.60 35.74
N THR A 96 85.58 -7.56 35.67
CA THR A 96 84.23 -7.49 36.23
C THR A 96 84.08 -8.46 37.39
N PHE A 97 83.65 -8.00 38.56
CA PHE A 97 83.42 -8.81 39.77
C PHE A 97 81.96 -8.65 40.19
N THR A 98 81.20 -9.74 40.24
CA THR A 98 79.76 -9.70 40.55
C THR A 98 79.35 -10.75 41.56
N ASN A 99 78.39 -10.42 42.43
CA ASN A 99 77.68 -11.35 43.31
C ASN A 99 78.55 -12.13 44.32
N PHE A 100 79.72 -11.64 44.70
CA PHE A 100 80.52 -12.24 45.77
C PHE A 100 79.90 -12.00 47.15
N TYR A 101 80.10 -12.94 48.08
CA TYR A 101 79.52 -12.82 49.43
C TYR A 101 80.28 -11.84 50.35
N ALA A 102 81.62 -11.93 50.40
CA ALA A 102 82.44 -11.19 51.37
C ALA A 102 83.28 -10.06 50.76
N GLY A 103 83.93 -10.28 49.61
CA GLY A 103 84.69 -9.22 48.92
C GLY A 103 85.22 -9.59 47.54
N ALA A 104 85.46 -8.59 46.71
CA ALA A 104 85.96 -8.81 45.34
C ALA A 104 87.46 -9.03 45.31
N ILE A 105 88.23 -8.18 46.00
CA ILE A 105 89.68 -8.22 45.97
C ILE A 105 90.21 -8.15 47.40
N PHE A 106 90.95 -9.16 47.83
CA PHE A 106 91.76 -9.14 49.04
C PHE A 106 93.21 -9.28 48.65
N SER A 107 94.03 -8.33 49.07
CA SER A 107 95.45 -8.28 48.69
C SER A 107 96.28 -7.85 49.90
N ASN A 108 97.18 -8.71 50.37
CA ASN A 108 98.16 -8.34 51.37
C ASN A 108 99.48 -8.00 50.67
N VAL A 109 99.59 -6.82 50.07
CA VAL A 109 100.69 -6.48 49.15
C VAL A 109 101.39 -5.21 49.60
N THR A 110 102.70 -5.21 49.39
CA THR A 110 103.61 -4.22 49.96
C THR A 110 104.02 -3.12 48.99
N ASP A 111 104.18 -3.37 47.69
CA ASP A 111 104.62 -2.32 46.74
C ASP A 111 104.16 -2.59 45.29
N GLY A 112 103.81 -1.53 44.54
CA GLY A 112 103.59 -1.53 43.10
C GLY A 112 102.27 -2.10 42.57
N LEU A 113 101.22 -2.28 43.39
CA LEU A 113 99.94 -2.84 42.94
C LEU A 113 99.08 -1.81 42.20
N VAL A 114 98.63 -2.17 41.00
CA VAL A 114 97.71 -1.37 40.17
C VAL A 114 96.36 -2.08 40.05
N ILE A 115 95.29 -1.42 40.48
CA ILE A 115 93.90 -1.85 40.30
C ILE A 115 93.19 -0.77 39.49
N ARG A 116 92.85 -1.06 38.24
CA ARG A 116 92.36 -0.04 37.30
C ARG A 116 91.19 -0.46 36.42
N ARG A 117 90.20 0.42 36.21
CA ARG A 117 89.04 0.19 35.31
C ARG A 117 88.24 -1.09 35.58
N ASN A 118 88.24 -1.58 36.81
CA ASN A 118 87.41 -2.72 37.19
C ASN A 118 85.98 -2.28 37.50
N VAL A 119 85.02 -3.17 37.23
CA VAL A 119 83.61 -3.03 37.63
C VAL A 119 83.33 -4.05 38.74
N ILE A 120 82.98 -3.58 39.93
CA ILE A 120 82.80 -4.39 41.14
C ILE A 120 81.38 -4.17 41.66
N SER A 121 80.56 -5.21 41.74
CA SER A 121 79.21 -5.09 42.29
C SER A 121 78.78 -6.30 43.13
N SER A 122 78.15 -6.01 44.27
CA SER A 122 77.51 -7.03 45.11
C SER A 122 76.48 -6.39 46.05
N SER A 123 75.40 -7.12 46.32
CA SER A 123 74.36 -6.74 47.29
C SER A 123 74.35 -7.67 48.52
N SER A 124 75.41 -8.47 48.72
CA SER A 124 75.49 -9.45 49.80
C SER A 124 75.41 -8.83 51.19
N SER A 125 74.70 -9.49 52.12
CA SER A 125 74.69 -9.13 53.55
C SER A 125 75.94 -9.61 54.31
N GLY A 126 76.88 -10.28 53.63
CA GLY A 126 78.12 -10.78 54.21
C GLY A 126 79.36 -9.93 53.97
N LEU A 127 79.20 -8.76 53.35
CA LEU A 127 80.32 -7.96 52.87
C LEU A 127 81.26 -7.59 54.02
N SER A 128 82.57 -7.75 53.79
CA SER A 128 83.65 -7.37 54.70
C SER A 128 84.56 -6.28 54.11
N ALA A 129 84.74 -6.26 52.78
CA ALA A 129 85.22 -5.12 52.00
C ALA A 129 84.97 -5.36 50.51
N GLY A 130 84.77 -4.31 49.71
CA GLY A 130 84.81 -4.46 48.24
C GLY A 130 86.22 -4.81 47.78
N VAL A 131 87.16 -3.96 48.16
CA VAL A 131 88.59 -4.10 47.93
C VAL A 131 89.30 -3.89 49.26
N ASN A 132 90.08 -4.88 49.71
CA ASN A 132 90.86 -4.84 50.94
C ASN A 132 92.35 -4.98 50.62
N ILE A 133 93.10 -3.92 50.87
CA ILE A 133 94.54 -3.86 50.72
C ILE A 133 95.17 -3.75 52.10
N ALA A 134 95.87 -4.79 52.54
CA ALA A 134 96.56 -4.85 53.82
C ALA A 134 98.08 -4.68 53.67
N ASN A 135 98.71 -4.13 54.70
CA ASN A 135 100.16 -3.92 54.85
C ASN A 135 100.86 -3.22 53.68
N ASN A 136 100.22 -2.24 53.04
CA ASN A 136 100.88 -1.45 52.01
C ASN A 136 102.12 -0.71 52.56
N ILE A 137 103.27 -0.81 51.88
CA ILE A 137 104.53 -0.10 52.22
C ILE A 137 105.11 0.71 51.06
N GLY A 138 104.44 0.76 49.91
CA GLY A 138 104.97 1.32 48.67
C GLY A 138 103.89 1.96 47.79
N ASP A 139 104.16 2.04 46.49
CA ASP A 139 103.30 2.69 45.51
C ASP A 139 102.07 1.81 45.19
N PHE A 140 100.88 2.35 45.41
CA PHE A 140 99.60 1.69 45.11
C PHE A 140 98.77 2.58 44.21
N ARG A 141 98.11 2.02 43.20
CA ARG A 141 97.21 2.75 42.30
C ARG A 141 95.84 2.10 42.29
N PHE A 142 94.81 2.79 42.79
CA PHE A 142 93.42 2.42 42.61
C PHE A 142 92.74 3.46 41.73
N GLU A 143 92.57 3.15 40.44
CA GLU A 143 92.20 4.15 39.45
C GLU A 143 91.02 3.77 38.55
N LYS A 144 90.11 4.71 38.27
CA LYS A 144 89.05 4.54 37.26
C LYS A 144 88.11 3.34 37.49
N ASN A 145 88.06 2.80 38.70
CA ASN A 145 87.20 1.66 39.03
C ASN A 145 85.77 2.12 39.32
N ARG A 146 84.81 1.25 39.04
CA ARG A 146 83.39 1.42 39.38
C ARG A 146 83.02 0.36 40.40
N LEU A 147 82.59 0.78 41.57
CA LEU A 147 82.26 -0.08 42.68
C LEU A 147 80.84 0.25 43.16
N GLN A 148 79.98 -0.77 43.26
CA GLN A 148 78.61 -0.65 43.72
C GLN A 148 78.31 -1.77 44.73
N LEU A 149 78.32 -1.42 46.01
CA LEU A 149 78.06 -2.36 47.10
C LEU A 149 76.82 -1.94 47.88
N THR A 150 75.73 -2.69 47.75
CA THR A 150 74.42 -2.27 48.28
C THR A 150 73.86 -3.15 49.41
N GLY A 151 74.63 -4.12 49.88
CA GLY A 151 74.23 -5.03 50.96
C GLY A 151 74.40 -4.46 52.38
N SER A 152 74.03 -5.25 53.40
CA SER A 152 74.12 -4.88 54.83
C SER A 152 75.34 -5.55 55.49
N PRO A 153 76.40 -4.83 55.90
CA PRO A 153 77.70 -5.40 56.31
C PRO A 153 77.78 -6.01 57.73
N VAL A 154 78.78 -6.88 57.96
CA VAL A 154 79.03 -7.62 59.23
C VAL A 154 80.11 -7.02 60.17
N SER A 155 80.51 -5.75 59.97
CA SER A 155 81.47 -4.90 60.74
C SER A 155 82.84 -4.65 60.08
N GLN A 156 83.39 -3.43 60.27
CA GLN A 156 84.64 -2.88 59.70
C GLN A 156 84.71 -2.71 58.16
N VAL A 157 83.58 -2.47 57.51
CA VAL A 157 83.46 -2.65 56.07
C VAL A 157 83.69 -1.37 55.27
N ALA A 158 84.44 -1.46 54.18
CA ALA A 158 84.63 -0.37 53.24
C ALA A 158 84.49 -0.83 51.79
N GLY A 159 84.07 0.08 50.89
CA GLY A 159 84.18 -0.10 49.45
C GLY A 159 85.64 -0.33 49.06
N LEU A 160 86.51 0.57 49.52
CA LEU A 160 87.97 0.41 49.52
C LEU A 160 88.51 0.53 50.94
N LEU A 161 89.16 -0.52 51.46
CA LEU A 161 89.99 -0.48 52.65
C LEU A 161 91.47 -0.49 52.22
N LEU A 162 92.19 0.59 52.51
CA LEU A 162 93.62 0.71 52.30
C LEU A 162 94.33 0.84 53.65
N GLN A 163 95.09 -0.18 54.03
CA GLN A 163 95.83 -0.23 55.28
C GLN A 163 97.33 -0.30 55.03
N ALA A 164 98.08 0.64 55.59
CA ALA A 164 99.54 0.61 55.55
C ALA A 164 100.11 -0.24 56.71
N ARG A 165 101.32 -0.79 56.51
CA ARG A 165 102.00 -1.65 57.51
C ARG A 165 102.45 -0.87 58.76
N SER A 166 102.82 0.40 58.59
CA SER A 166 103.27 1.32 59.63
C SER A 166 102.71 2.72 59.39
N SER A 167 102.64 3.54 60.44
CA SER A 167 102.15 4.93 60.38
C SER A 167 102.98 5.86 59.47
N SER A 168 104.19 5.45 59.11
CA SER A 168 105.00 6.03 58.04
C SER A 168 105.12 5.04 56.88
N ASN A 169 104.34 5.26 55.83
CA ASN A 169 104.45 4.57 54.56
C ASN A 169 105.45 5.33 53.65
N PRO A 170 106.55 4.71 53.19
CA PRO A 170 107.54 5.38 52.35
C PRO A 170 107.06 5.64 50.90
N GLY A 171 106.03 4.92 50.40
CA GLY A 171 105.46 5.14 49.07
C GLY A 171 104.38 6.24 49.00
N ALA A 172 103.87 6.51 47.79
CA ALA A 172 102.81 7.51 47.54
C ALA A 172 101.55 6.88 46.91
N PRO A 173 100.71 6.15 47.68
CA PRO A 173 99.46 5.59 47.17
C PRO A 173 98.54 6.62 46.51
N LEU A 174 97.99 6.31 45.34
CA LEU A 174 97.01 7.12 44.63
C LEU A 174 95.67 6.36 44.51
N VAL A 175 94.61 6.97 45.01
CA VAL A 175 93.22 6.56 44.81
C VAL A 175 92.56 7.64 43.95
N ALA A 176 92.30 7.37 42.67
CA ALA A 176 91.79 8.40 41.77
C ALA A 176 90.76 7.99 40.71
N ASN A 177 89.88 8.91 40.32
CA ASN A 177 88.86 8.70 39.28
C ASN A 177 87.90 7.53 39.53
N ASN A 178 87.67 7.11 40.78
CA ASN A 178 86.79 5.99 41.05
C ASN A 178 85.34 6.45 41.28
N PHE A 179 84.38 5.66 40.78
CA PHE A 179 83.00 5.70 41.24
C PHE A 179 82.82 4.65 42.33
N ILE A 180 82.46 5.07 43.53
CA ILE A 180 82.26 4.19 44.67
C ILE A 180 80.88 4.48 45.25
N ARG A 181 79.94 3.56 45.05
CA ARG A 181 78.65 3.55 45.72
C ARG A 181 78.63 2.49 46.81
N VAL A 182 78.28 2.90 48.03
CA VAL A 182 78.12 2.02 49.18
C VAL A 182 76.79 2.26 49.89
N SER A 183 76.24 1.23 50.52
CA SER A 183 75.02 1.31 51.34
C SER A 183 75.27 0.80 52.77
N GLY A 184 74.28 0.95 53.66
CA GLY A 184 74.41 0.42 55.02
C GLY A 184 75.40 1.22 55.88
N ALA A 185 76.07 0.51 56.78
CA ALA A 185 77.10 1.06 57.66
C ALA A 185 78.51 1.08 57.03
N MET A 186 78.64 0.80 55.72
CA MET A 186 79.93 0.69 55.02
C MET A 186 80.57 2.06 54.76
N TRP A 187 81.89 2.16 54.96
CA TRP A 187 82.64 3.32 54.51
C TRP A 187 82.89 3.27 53.00
N GLY A 188 82.92 4.42 52.32
CA GLY A 188 83.27 4.46 50.90
C GLY A 188 84.75 4.13 50.69
N ILE A 189 85.62 5.04 51.12
CA ILE A 189 87.08 4.89 51.15
C ILE A 189 87.53 4.96 52.61
N ARG A 190 88.24 3.93 53.07
CA ARG A 190 88.84 3.88 54.40
C ARG A 190 90.36 3.75 54.29
N CYS A 191 91.06 4.75 54.79
CA CYS A 191 92.52 4.75 54.88
C CYS A 191 92.95 4.53 56.34
N ALA A 192 93.67 3.45 56.62
CA ALA A 192 94.07 3.06 57.97
C ALA A 192 95.60 3.05 58.11
N ASN A 193 96.13 3.85 59.03
CA ASN A 193 97.56 4.03 59.31
C ASN A 193 98.40 4.46 58.09
N THR A 194 97.80 5.06 57.08
CA THR A 194 98.48 5.47 55.85
C THR A 194 99.09 6.87 55.98
N SER A 195 100.28 7.10 55.42
CA SER A 195 100.82 8.45 55.16
C SER A 195 100.97 8.69 53.65
N ASN A 196 101.18 9.94 53.23
CA ASN A 196 101.45 10.34 51.83
C ASN A 196 100.41 9.94 50.77
N THR A 197 99.24 9.43 51.20
CA THR A 197 98.19 8.93 50.31
C THR A 197 97.46 10.08 49.62
N LYS A 198 97.37 10.00 48.30
CA LYS A 198 96.67 10.94 47.42
C LYS A 198 95.30 10.37 47.06
N VAL A 199 94.22 11.05 47.44
CA VAL A 199 92.83 10.69 47.10
C VAL A 199 92.25 11.80 46.24
N PHE A 200 92.21 11.60 44.92
CA PHE A 200 91.88 12.65 43.96
C PHE A 200 90.75 12.29 43.00
N HIS A 201 89.84 13.22 42.72
CA HIS A 201 88.84 13.03 41.65
C HIS A 201 88.00 11.77 41.80
N ASN A 202 87.73 11.29 43.02
CA ASN A 202 86.80 10.20 43.24
C ASN A 202 85.38 10.75 43.41
N THR A 203 84.38 10.02 42.94
CA THR A 203 82.98 10.25 43.30
C THR A 203 82.53 9.11 44.19
N VAL A 204 82.28 9.43 45.45
CA VAL A 204 81.86 8.47 46.46
C VAL A 204 80.45 8.80 46.91
N TYR A 205 79.52 7.90 46.66
CA TYR A 205 78.12 7.99 47.05
C TYR A 205 77.84 6.98 48.18
N SER A 206 77.35 7.46 49.31
CA SER A 206 76.81 6.63 50.37
C SER A 206 75.29 6.77 50.44
N ASP A 207 74.56 5.67 50.50
CA ASP A 207 73.11 5.70 50.71
C ASP A 207 72.72 6.15 52.13
N GLY A 208 73.66 6.35 53.06
CA GLY A 208 73.47 7.13 54.30
C GLY A 208 72.57 6.50 55.38
N SER A 209 72.55 5.17 55.49
CA SER A 209 71.72 4.42 56.46
C SER A 209 72.48 3.98 57.73
N GLY A 210 73.65 4.57 58.02
CA GLY A 210 74.50 4.25 59.18
C GLY A 210 74.34 5.21 60.37
N SER A 211 75.07 4.94 61.46
CA SER A 211 75.23 5.90 62.57
C SER A 211 76.14 7.08 62.16
N ALA A 212 76.29 8.11 63.00
CA ALA A 212 77.02 9.32 62.62
C ALA A 212 78.49 9.11 62.15
N THR A 213 79.15 8.02 62.55
CA THR A 213 80.54 7.68 62.17
C THR A 213 80.66 6.42 61.29
N THR A 214 79.54 5.77 60.97
CA THR A 214 79.48 4.60 60.08
C THR A 214 78.69 4.93 58.84
N GLY A 215 78.96 4.28 57.71
CA GLY A 215 78.29 4.66 56.45
C GLY A 215 78.84 5.94 55.82
N VAL A 216 80.02 6.43 56.24
CA VAL A 216 80.57 7.70 55.72
C VAL A 216 81.36 7.49 54.41
N PRO A 217 81.23 8.38 53.41
CA PRO A 217 82.00 8.32 52.16
C PRO A 217 83.52 8.20 52.34
N VAL A 218 84.12 8.89 53.32
CA VAL A 218 85.56 8.78 53.57
C VAL A 218 85.89 8.71 55.06
N ARG A 219 86.75 7.76 55.42
CA ARG A 219 87.28 7.58 56.78
C ARG A 219 88.80 7.49 56.77
N VAL A 220 89.44 8.18 57.70
CA VAL A 220 90.89 8.11 57.93
C VAL A 220 91.17 7.78 59.39
N ASP A 221 91.85 6.66 59.64
CA ASP A 221 92.26 6.20 60.97
C ASP A 221 93.79 6.28 61.11
N GLY A 222 94.32 6.77 62.24
CA GLY A 222 95.75 6.74 62.55
C GLY A 222 96.51 8.03 62.23
N SER A 223 97.11 8.15 61.05
CA SER A 223 97.92 9.33 60.64
C SER A 223 97.37 9.99 59.38
N THR A 224 97.48 11.31 59.30
CA THR A 224 97.17 12.13 58.10
C THR A 224 98.39 12.80 57.50
N VAL A 225 99.58 12.51 58.03
CA VAL A 225 100.83 13.15 57.61
C VAL A 225 101.09 12.89 56.13
N GLY A 226 101.29 13.97 55.37
CA GLY A 226 101.56 13.90 53.93
C GLY A 226 100.34 13.57 53.06
N MET A 227 99.19 13.22 53.63
CA MET A 227 97.99 12.85 52.87
C MET A 227 97.37 14.04 52.15
N SER A 228 96.83 13.80 50.96
CA SER A 228 96.13 14.81 50.15
C SER A 228 94.76 14.32 49.70
N LEU A 229 93.69 15.00 50.11
CA LEU A 229 92.31 14.71 49.70
C LEU A 229 91.79 15.89 48.90
N ASN A 230 91.83 15.81 47.56
CA ASN A 230 91.50 16.95 46.69
C ASN A 230 90.56 16.60 45.54
N ASN A 231 89.69 17.54 45.16
CA ASN A 231 88.81 17.42 43.98
C ASN A 231 87.91 16.19 44.00
N ASN A 232 87.49 15.67 45.16
CA ASN A 232 86.56 14.54 45.23
C ASN A 232 85.12 15.02 45.40
N ILE A 233 84.15 14.18 45.02
CA ILE A 233 82.77 14.29 45.45
C ILE A 233 82.56 13.25 46.55
N PHE A 234 82.17 13.72 47.73
CA PHE A 234 81.70 12.86 48.80
C PHE A 234 80.24 13.19 49.08
N TYR A 235 79.36 12.27 48.71
CA TYR A 235 77.92 12.48 48.71
C TYR A 235 77.24 11.44 49.60
N VAL A 236 76.32 11.91 50.45
CA VAL A 236 75.43 11.07 51.25
C VAL A 236 74.00 11.32 50.77
N GLY A 237 73.30 10.27 50.35
CA GLY A 237 71.89 10.32 49.94
C GLY A 237 70.89 10.10 51.08
N GLY A 238 71.28 9.40 52.15
CA GLY A 238 70.42 9.08 53.29
C GLY A 238 70.51 10.07 54.45
N GLY A 239 69.47 10.10 55.29
CA GLY A 239 69.20 11.19 56.24
C GLY A 239 70.11 11.33 57.48
N GLN A 240 70.95 10.35 57.83
CA GLN A 240 71.57 10.29 59.18
C GLN A 240 73.11 10.20 59.25
N SER A 241 73.85 10.16 58.12
CA SER A 241 75.31 9.95 58.13
C SER A 241 76.15 11.19 57.82
N ALA A 242 77.35 11.27 58.40
CA ALA A 242 78.35 12.28 58.06
C ALA A 242 79.07 11.97 56.74
N VAL A 243 79.74 12.96 56.15
CA VAL A 243 80.48 12.80 54.88
C VAL A 243 81.93 12.33 55.11
N MET A 244 82.53 12.78 56.22
CA MET A 244 83.95 12.60 56.54
C MET A 244 84.16 12.19 58.00
N ASP A 245 84.98 11.17 58.24
CA ASP A 245 85.36 10.74 59.60
C ASP A 245 86.89 10.66 59.74
N MET A 246 87.51 11.66 60.38
CA MET A 246 88.97 11.82 60.47
C MET A 246 89.47 11.49 61.88
N GLN A 247 89.61 10.20 62.20
CA GLN A 247 90.11 9.68 63.49
C GLN A 247 91.64 9.57 63.53
N ALA A 248 92.34 10.57 63.03
CA ALA A 248 93.79 10.54 62.83
C ALA A 248 94.51 11.75 63.43
N THR A 249 95.81 11.60 63.65
CA THR A 249 96.70 12.62 64.21
C THR A 249 97.62 13.20 63.12
N GLY A 250 97.83 14.51 63.16
CA GLY A 250 98.64 15.24 62.18
C GLY A 250 97.82 16.16 61.27
N ALA A 251 98.52 17.00 60.50
CA ALA A 251 97.90 17.85 59.49
C ALA A 251 98.04 17.21 58.10
N PHE A 252 96.96 17.25 57.32
CA PHE A 252 97.02 16.89 55.89
C PHE A 252 98.05 17.76 55.16
N ALA A 253 98.70 17.20 54.13
CA ALA A 253 99.45 17.99 53.18
C ALA A 253 98.52 18.94 52.40
N SER A 254 97.34 18.43 52.00
CA SER A 254 96.30 19.22 51.33
C SER A 254 94.93 18.59 51.56
N LEU A 255 93.92 19.41 51.83
CA LEU A 255 92.53 18.94 51.92
C LEU A 255 91.64 20.01 51.31
N ASN A 256 91.45 20.03 49.99
CA ASN A 256 90.89 21.20 49.32
C ASN A 256 90.08 20.83 48.06
N TYR A 257 89.20 21.72 47.62
CA TYR A 257 88.37 21.55 46.42
C TYR A 257 87.48 20.29 46.44
N ASN A 258 87.11 19.76 47.59
CA ASN A 258 86.17 18.64 47.63
C ASN A 258 84.74 19.18 47.58
N THR A 259 83.86 18.51 46.87
CA THR A 259 82.42 18.75 46.98
C THR A 259 81.83 17.77 47.97
N VAL A 260 81.21 18.29 49.03
CA VAL A 260 80.57 17.49 50.08
C VAL A 260 79.07 17.71 50.09
N TYR A 261 78.31 16.65 50.36
CA TYR A 261 76.89 16.78 50.60
C TYR A 261 76.41 15.72 51.58
N THR A 262 75.61 16.15 52.55
CA THR A 262 74.81 15.28 53.41
C THR A 262 73.50 15.99 53.72
N PRO A 263 72.36 15.28 53.70
CA PRO A 263 71.09 15.82 54.21
C PRO A 263 71.06 15.82 55.75
N GLY A 264 71.99 15.13 56.42
CA GLY A 264 72.13 15.14 57.86
C GLY A 264 72.79 16.43 58.39
N SER A 265 72.66 16.68 59.69
CA SER A 265 73.15 17.90 60.33
C SER A 265 74.65 17.89 60.67
N VAL A 266 75.44 16.94 60.16
CA VAL A 266 76.87 16.73 60.49
C VAL A 266 77.67 16.49 59.23
N ILE A 267 78.62 17.38 58.89
CA ILE A 267 79.55 17.19 57.76
C ILE A 267 80.61 16.13 58.10
N GLY A 268 81.14 16.13 59.33
CA GLY A 268 82.19 15.20 59.71
C GLY A 268 82.74 15.32 61.13
N TYR A 269 83.65 14.43 61.46
CA TYR A 269 84.36 14.34 62.75
C TYR A 269 85.87 14.50 62.53
N TRP A 270 86.58 15.12 63.50
CA TRP A 270 88.03 15.35 63.40
C TRP A 270 88.79 15.14 64.70
N GLY A 271 89.81 14.28 64.68
CA GLY A 271 90.96 14.25 65.60
C GLY A 271 90.65 14.32 67.10
N GLY A 272 89.50 13.83 67.56
CA GLY A 272 89.02 14.00 68.94
C GLY A 272 88.58 15.44 69.32
N SER A 273 88.60 16.38 68.37
CA SER A 273 88.29 17.80 68.52
C SER A 273 86.79 18.16 68.42
N GLY A 274 85.90 17.16 68.28
CA GLY A 274 84.44 17.34 68.28
C GLY A 274 83.75 17.17 66.92
N VAL A 275 82.43 17.41 66.92
CA VAL A 275 81.51 17.20 65.79
C VAL A 275 81.40 18.47 64.93
N MET A 276 81.51 18.37 63.60
CA MET A 276 81.29 19.49 62.68
C MET A 276 79.94 19.39 61.98
N LYS A 277 79.11 20.43 62.09
CA LYS A 277 77.71 20.42 61.63
C LYS A 277 77.54 20.69 60.12
N GLY A 278 76.40 20.30 59.53
CA GLY A 278 76.06 20.48 58.10
C GLY A 278 74.68 21.09 57.80
N SER A 279 74.64 22.40 57.54
CA SER A 279 73.48 23.18 57.11
C SER A 279 73.95 24.49 56.48
N SER A 280 73.85 24.59 55.15
CA SER A 280 73.95 25.85 54.39
C SER A 280 75.26 26.66 54.48
N GLY A 281 76.42 26.03 54.25
CA GLY A 281 77.69 26.72 53.93
C GLY A 281 78.40 27.46 55.09
N SER A 282 77.67 27.95 56.09
CA SER A 282 78.22 28.55 57.32
C SER A 282 79.00 27.53 58.14
N GLU A 283 78.60 26.26 58.14
CA GLU A 283 79.25 25.21 58.93
C GLU A 283 80.45 24.58 58.21
N LEU A 284 80.55 24.75 56.88
CA LEU A 284 81.78 24.46 56.14
C LEU A 284 82.92 25.39 56.54
N SER A 285 82.62 26.63 56.99
CA SER A 285 83.62 27.53 57.54
C SER A 285 84.26 26.98 58.84
N ALA A 286 83.49 26.26 59.65
CA ALA A 286 84.01 25.55 60.82
C ALA A 286 84.97 24.42 60.39
N TRP A 287 84.61 23.66 59.36
CA TRP A 287 85.50 22.64 58.77
C TRP A 287 86.81 23.23 58.24
N ARG A 288 86.75 24.34 57.52
CA ARG A 288 87.94 25.06 57.02
C ARG A 288 88.85 25.51 58.17
N THR A 289 88.25 25.96 59.26
CA THR A 289 88.97 26.40 60.46
C THR A 289 89.63 25.22 61.18
N THR A 290 88.90 24.12 61.42
CA THR A 290 89.43 22.93 62.13
C THR A 290 90.47 22.17 61.33
N SER A 291 90.29 22.05 60.00
CA SER A 291 91.27 21.36 59.15
C SER A 291 92.52 22.20 58.85
N GLY A 292 92.39 23.54 58.82
CA GLY A 292 93.46 24.48 58.48
C GLY A 292 94.04 24.32 57.06
N ARG A 293 93.49 23.39 56.25
CA ARG A 293 94.02 22.97 54.94
C ARG A 293 92.96 23.01 53.84
N ASP A 294 91.73 23.39 54.19
CA ASP A 294 90.59 23.52 53.29
C ASP A 294 90.20 24.98 53.10
N GLN A 295 90.24 25.47 51.85
CA GLN A 295 89.85 26.84 51.51
C GLN A 295 88.71 26.88 50.49
N ASN A 296 88.59 25.86 49.65
CA ASN A 296 87.81 25.87 48.42
C ASN A 296 86.88 24.66 48.27
N SER A 297 86.79 23.76 49.26
CA SER A 297 85.72 22.76 49.25
C SER A 297 84.35 23.43 49.27
N GLN A 298 83.33 22.78 48.71
CA GLN A 298 81.97 23.31 48.55
C GLN A 298 80.92 22.33 49.09
N PHE A 299 79.80 22.87 49.58
CA PHE A 299 78.62 22.08 49.92
C PHE A 299 77.59 22.18 48.79
N ALA A 300 77.26 21.08 48.10
CA ALA A 300 76.36 21.12 46.94
C ALA A 300 75.51 19.85 46.77
N PRO A 301 74.16 19.95 46.69
CA PRO A 301 73.31 18.85 46.24
C PRO A 301 73.48 18.62 44.75
N ILE A 302 74.12 17.51 44.40
CA ILE A 302 74.38 17.05 43.03
C ILE A 302 73.30 16.06 42.59
N VAL A 303 72.93 16.10 41.30
CA VAL A 303 72.06 15.11 40.66
C VAL A 303 72.89 14.19 39.77
N PHE A 304 72.79 12.89 40.02
CA PHE A 304 73.47 11.84 39.25
C PHE A 304 72.52 11.20 38.23
N ALA A 305 73.06 10.68 37.12
CA ALA A 305 72.29 10.14 36.00
C ALA A 305 71.56 8.85 36.32
N ASN A 306 72.23 7.89 36.95
CA ASN A 306 71.63 6.61 37.28
C ASN A 306 72.29 6.00 38.52
N VAL A 307 71.96 6.55 39.70
CA VAL A 307 72.46 6.05 41.00
C VAL A 307 72.17 4.55 41.18
N GLY A 308 71.06 4.07 40.62
CA GLY A 308 70.62 2.68 40.68
C GLY A 308 71.57 1.69 39.99
N SER A 309 72.14 2.07 38.84
CA SER A 309 73.08 1.23 38.07
C SER A 309 74.54 1.38 38.52
N GLY A 310 74.81 2.18 39.56
CA GLY A 310 76.18 2.48 40.01
C GLY A 310 76.90 3.48 39.12
N ASP A 311 76.22 4.05 38.13
CA ASP A 311 76.75 5.14 37.31
C ASP A 311 76.53 6.49 38.01
N LEU A 312 77.61 6.97 38.62
CA LEU A 312 77.67 8.24 39.33
C LEU A 312 78.11 9.40 38.42
N SER A 313 77.84 9.29 37.12
CA SER A 313 77.94 10.40 36.15
C SER A 313 76.93 11.50 36.44
N LEU A 314 77.25 12.73 36.03
CA LEU A 314 76.40 13.91 36.23
C LEU A 314 75.45 14.09 35.04
N THR A 315 74.18 14.43 35.30
CA THR A 315 73.20 14.71 34.23
C THR A 315 73.23 16.13 33.70
N GLN A 316 73.83 17.04 34.45
CA GLN A 316 73.86 18.46 34.14
C GLN A 316 75.16 19.08 34.63
N VAL A 317 75.54 20.18 33.98
CA VAL A 317 76.67 20.99 34.41
C VAL A 317 76.29 21.75 35.67
N ASP A 318 76.97 21.47 36.78
CA ASP A 318 76.81 22.20 38.04
C ASP A 318 78.03 23.08 38.29
N SER A 319 77.81 24.38 38.33
CA SER A 319 78.90 25.35 38.48
C SER A 319 79.61 25.28 39.83
N ARG A 320 79.01 24.63 40.84
CA ARG A 320 79.61 24.39 42.15
C ARG A 320 80.65 23.27 42.13
N LEU A 321 80.69 22.49 41.05
CA LEU A 321 81.69 21.44 40.86
C LEU A 321 82.96 21.95 40.20
N TYR A 322 82.98 23.19 39.71
CA TYR A 322 84.21 23.80 39.28
C TYR A 322 85.12 24.04 40.49
N GLY A 323 86.34 23.53 40.42
CA GLY A 323 87.41 23.90 41.33
C GLY A 323 87.73 25.38 41.16
N LEU A 324 86.98 26.27 41.83
CA LEU A 324 87.15 27.72 41.75
C LEU A 324 88.49 28.10 42.39
N GLY A 325 89.53 28.20 41.56
CA GLY A 325 90.89 28.32 42.06
C GLY A 325 91.89 28.84 41.03
N SER A 326 91.64 30.02 40.47
CA SER A 326 92.75 30.83 39.97
C SER A 326 93.57 31.29 41.19
N THR A 327 94.76 30.71 41.41
CA THR A 327 95.78 31.42 42.17
C THR A 327 96.42 32.45 41.24
N SER A 328 96.84 33.59 41.80
CA SER A 328 97.46 34.74 41.10
C SER A 328 98.77 34.43 40.36
N ASN A 329 99.20 33.16 40.29
CA ASN A 329 100.34 32.69 39.53
C ASN A 329 100.00 31.59 38.51
N GLY A 330 98.74 31.49 38.07
CA GLY A 330 98.35 30.68 36.90
C GLY A 330 98.60 29.17 37.02
N THR A 331 98.90 28.69 38.23
CA THR A 331 99.04 27.26 38.51
C THR A 331 97.83 26.85 39.35
N TYR A 332 96.83 26.27 38.70
CA TYR A 332 95.76 25.56 39.37
C TYR A 332 96.41 24.48 40.23
N ASN A 333 96.21 24.51 41.54
CA ASN A 333 96.71 23.46 42.43
C ASN A 333 95.79 22.24 42.31
N MET A 334 95.80 21.67 41.10
CA MET A 334 95.38 20.31 40.85
C MET A 334 96.18 19.45 41.84
N GLY A 335 95.57 18.45 42.46
CA GLY A 335 96.34 17.22 42.62
C GLY A 335 96.88 16.93 41.22
N LEU A 336 98.19 17.14 41.03
CA LEU A 336 98.84 17.58 39.80
C LEU A 336 98.23 16.91 38.55
N ARG A 337 97.99 17.63 37.44
CA ARG A 337 97.64 17.00 36.14
C ARG A 337 98.62 15.87 35.75
N ASN A 338 99.83 15.91 36.31
CA ASN A 338 100.83 14.87 36.19
C ASN A 338 100.47 13.59 36.96
N ASP A 339 99.71 13.68 38.05
CA ASP A 339 99.22 12.56 38.84
C ASP A 339 97.93 11.94 38.24
N VAL A 340 97.00 12.76 37.71
CA VAL A 340 95.70 12.31 37.16
C VAL A 340 95.31 13.10 35.88
N PRO A 341 95.88 12.77 34.69
CA PRO A 341 95.68 13.55 33.47
C PRO A 341 94.32 13.34 32.78
N ASP A 342 93.73 12.16 32.93
CA ASP A 342 92.50 11.76 32.23
C ASP A 342 91.35 11.50 33.22
N ASP A 343 90.11 11.55 32.74
CA ASP A 343 88.90 11.15 33.47
C ASP A 343 88.73 9.62 33.55
N ILE A 344 87.63 9.16 34.13
CA ILE A 344 87.31 7.74 34.28
C ILE A 344 87.15 7.00 32.93
N PHE A 345 86.79 7.71 31.85
CA PHE A 345 86.61 7.16 30.51
C PHE A 345 87.89 7.22 29.66
N GLY A 346 88.92 7.93 30.13
CA GLY A 346 90.19 8.09 29.41
C GLY A 346 90.30 9.37 28.61
N ASN A 347 89.35 10.30 28.72
CA ASN A 347 89.46 11.61 28.08
C ASN A 347 90.38 12.50 28.90
N THR A 348 91.27 13.24 28.23
CA THR A 348 92.16 14.20 28.89
C THR A 348 91.38 15.32 29.55
N ARG A 349 91.66 15.59 30.83
CA ARG A 349 91.07 16.71 31.57
C ARG A 349 91.60 18.03 31.00
N ASN A 350 90.70 18.85 30.44
CA ASN A 350 91.02 20.16 29.87
C ASN A 350 91.28 21.22 30.96
N ARG A 351 92.17 22.19 30.67
CA ARG A 351 92.61 23.22 31.64
C ARG A 351 91.53 24.24 32.02
N SER A 352 90.48 24.41 31.22
CA SER A 352 89.47 25.47 31.40
C SER A 352 88.30 25.07 32.30
N GLU A 353 88.04 23.77 32.49
CA GLU A 353 86.87 23.26 33.21
C GLU A 353 87.26 22.05 34.05
N VAL A 354 87.78 22.31 35.25
CA VAL A 354 88.17 21.25 36.20
C VAL A 354 87.01 20.98 37.14
N TYR A 355 86.32 19.86 36.93
CA TYR A 355 85.25 19.40 37.82
C TYR A 355 85.81 18.56 39.00
N ASN A 356 85.21 18.69 40.18
CA ASN A 356 85.50 17.89 41.39
C ASN A 356 84.80 16.54 41.32
N GLY A 357 85.51 15.40 41.24
CA GLY A 357 84.94 14.05 41.10
C GLY A 357 85.48 13.24 39.93
N ALA A 358 84.96 12.02 39.77
CA ALA A 358 85.38 11.05 38.74
C ALA A 358 84.65 11.23 37.39
N HIS A 359 83.72 12.18 37.31
CA HIS A 359 82.75 12.43 36.23
C HIS A 359 83.28 12.78 34.82
N GLN A 360 82.36 12.56 33.87
CA GLN A 360 82.18 13.20 32.56
C GLN A 360 80.71 13.70 32.50
N ILE A 361 80.41 14.80 31.77
CA ILE A 361 79.04 15.21 31.41
C ILE A 361 78.66 14.41 30.15
N ILE A 362 77.58 13.63 30.20
CA ILE A 362 77.12 12.80 29.06
C ILE A 362 75.90 13.46 28.40
N PRO A 363 75.87 13.62 27.05
CA PRO A 363 74.68 14.11 26.35
C PRO A 363 73.51 13.12 26.50
N VAL A 364 72.29 13.62 26.57
CA VAL A 364 71.07 12.82 26.69
C VAL A 364 70.24 12.97 25.43
N ILE A 365 69.90 11.86 24.80
CA ILE A 365 68.98 11.80 23.66
C ILE A 365 67.55 11.71 24.19
N SER A 366 66.60 12.41 23.58
CA SER A 366 65.17 12.31 23.90
C SER A 366 64.30 12.50 22.66
N PHE A 367 63.07 12.00 22.66
CA PHE A 367 62.09 12.31 21.61
C PHE A 367 61.09 13.35 22.11
N ASN A 368 60.93 14.46 21.39
CA ASN A 368 59.97 15.49 21.74
C ASN A 368 59.40 16.21 20.49
N PRO A 369 58.13 16.01 20.12
CA PRO A 369 57.19 15.05 20.72
C PRO A 369 57.59 13.59 20.45
N PRO A 370 57.09 12.62 21.23
CA PRO A 370 57.32 11.20 20.97
C PRO A 370 56.79 10.79 19.59
N PRO A 371 57.41 9.80 18.91
CA PRO A 371 56.92 9.29 17.64
C PRO A 371 55.51 8.69 17.77
N PRO A 372 54.71 8.67 16.69
CA PRO A 372 53.36 8.11 16.72
C PRO A 372 53.40 6.62 17.06
N SER A 373 52.48 6.11 17.88
CA SER A 373 52.39 4.67 18.17
C SER A 373 52.00 3.82 16.96
N GLN A 374 51.35 4.43 15.96
CA GLN A 374 50.93 3.77 14.73
C GLN A 374 50.91 4.75 13.56
N VAL A 375 51.31 4.27 12.38
CA VAL A 375 51.11 4.94 11.09
C VAL A 375 50.35 3.99 10.18
N ALA A 376 49.19 4.42 9.70
CA ALA A 376 48.39 3.67 8.75
C ALA A 376 48.20 4.46 7.48
N GLY A 377 48.19 3.77 6.35
CA GLY A 377 47.75 4.34 5.09
C GLY A 377 47.67 3.25 4.04
N CYS A 378 47.59 3.65 2.78
CA CYS A 378 47.00 2.78 1.77
C CYS A 378 48.02 2.16 0.85
N GLN A 379 47.71 0.94 0.42
CA GLN A 379 48.51 0.27 -0.58
C GLN A 379 48.58 1.15 -1.83
N GLY A 380 49.79 1.35 -2.35
CA GLY A 380 50.07 2.23 -3.46
C GLY A 380 50.40 3.68 -3.09
N THR A 381 50.18 4.09 -1.84
CA THR A 381 50.39 5.47 -1.37
C THR A 381 51.73 5.64 -0.65
N THR A 382 52.14 6.88 -0.44
CA THR A 382 53.33 7.20 0.34
C THR A 382 52.99 7.31 1.83
N LEU A 383 53.69 6.56 2.68
CA LEU A 383 53.62 6.69 4.13
C LEU A 383 54.84 7.45 4.65
N THR A 384 54.61 8.35 5.61
CA THR A 384 55.68 9.09 6.27
C THR A 384 55.64 8.79 7.76
N ILE A 385 56.77 8.37 8.31
CA ILE A 385 56.98 8.12 9.73
C ILE A 385 58.01 9.11 10.23
N SER A 386 57.70 9.85 11.30
CA SER A 386 58.63 10.82 11.86
C SER A 386 58.90 10.54 13.34
N GLY A 387 60.15 10.73 13.74
CA GLY A 387 60.58 10.75 15.13
C GLY A 387 61.49 11.95 15.37
N ASN A 388 61.02 12.89 16.19
CA ASN A 388 61.77 14.12 16.46
C ASN A 388 62.73 13.92 17.64
N ALA A 389 63.92 13.41 17.36
CA ALA A 389 64.96 13.26 18.37
C ALA A 389 65.69 14.59 18.63
N GLN A 390 65.97 14.85 19.90
CA GLN A 390 66.69 16.02 20.43
C GLN A 390 67.85 15.52 21.31
N VAL A 391 68.90 16.33 21.45
CA VAL A 391 70.07 16.00 22.28
C VAL A 391 70.54 17.20 23.08
N THR A 392 71.02 16.98 24.30
CA THR A 392 71.58 18.05 25.15
C THR A 392 73.01 18.43 24.73
N TYR A 393 73.34 19.73 24.82
CA TYR A 393 74.69 20.33 24.66
C TYR A 393 75.49 20.02 23.37
N GLY A 394 74.92 20.31 22.19
CA GLY A 394 75.68 20.47 20.94
C GLY A 394 76.22 19.18 20.29
N ALA A 395 75.89 18.01 20.85
CA ALA A 395 76.21 16.72 20.24
C ALA A 395 75.50 16.55 18.89
N GLN A 396 76.11 15.80 17.97
CA GLN A 396 75.52 15.50 16.67
C GLN A 396 74.74 14.18 16.74
N LEU A 397 73.49 14.19 16.27
CA LEU A 397 72.63 13.01 16.19
C LEU A 397 72.90 12.22 14.91
N SER A 398 72.83 10.90 15.03
CA SER A 398 72.80 9.95 13.90
C SER A 398 71.60 9.03 14.07
N TYR A 399 70.95 8.70 12.95
CA TYR A 399 69.68 7.99 12.92
C TYR A 399 69.82 6.69 12.13
N GLN A 400 69.06 5.68 12.52
CA GLN A 400 68.85 4.46 11.76
C GLN A 400 67.43 3.94 12.03
N TRP A 401 66.65 3.76 10.97
CA TRP A 401 65.36 3.06 11.07
C TRP A 401 65.56 1.56 11.03
N LEU A 402 64.81 0.84 11.87
CA LEU A 402 64.77 -0.62 11.90
C LEU A 402 63.33 -1.08 11.66
N ARG A 403 63.18 -2.25 11.02
CA ARG A 403 61.94 -3.01 10.98
C ARG A 403 62.20 -4.40 11.55
N ASN A 404 61.41 -4.81 12.52
CA ASN A 404 61.55 -6.11 13.22
C ASN A 404 63.00 -6.37 13.72
N GLY A 405 63.69 -5.31 14.18
CA GLY A 405 65.07 -5.40 14.67
C GLY A 405 66.17 -5.39 13.60
N ALA A 406 65.85 -5.36 12.29
CA ALA A 406 66.82 -5.25 11.21
C ALA A 406 66.90 -3.82 10.65
N PRO A 407 68.09 -3.28 10.35
CA PRO A 407 68.24 -1.94 9.80
C PRO A 407 67.68 -1.84 8.39
N LEU A 408 66.93 -0.77 8.12
CA LEU A 408 66.45 -0.44 6.78
C LEU A 408 67.59 0.11 5.93
N ILE A 409 67.57 -0.24 4.64
CA ILE A 409 68.55 0.17 3.64
C ILE A 409 67.93 1.25 2.76
N GLU A 410 68.61 2.39 2.65
CA GLU A 410 68.19 3.51 1.81
C GLU A 410 67.97 3.07 0.34
N GLY A 411 66.84 3.46 -0.25
CA GLY A 411 66.50 3.19 -1.65
C GLY A 411 65.98 1.77 -1.93
N VAL A 412 66.02 0.86 -0.96
CA VAL A 412 65.51 -0.51 -1.11
C VAL A 412 64.05 -0.56 -0.68
N ASN A 413 63.21 -1.34 -1.38
CA ASN A 413 61.80 -1.53 -1.04
C ASN A 413 61.06 -0.19 -0.83
N GLY A 414 61.33 0.84 -1.65
CA GLY A 414 60.65 2.13 -1.55
C GLY A 414 60.96 2.95 -0.28
N TYR A 415 61.92 2.53 0.55
CA TYR A 415 62.36 3.29 1.73
C TYR A 415 63.27 4.46 1.33
N SER A 416 63.00 5.64 1.89
CA SER A 416 63.94 6.78 1.87
C SER A 416 63.95 7.51 3.20
N GLY A 417 65.07 8.18 3.51
CA GLY A 417 65.28 8.83 4.81
C GLY A 417 65.60 7.85 5.95
N THR A 418 66.08 6.64 5.64
CA THR A 418 66.41 5.57 6.62
C THR A 418 67.47 5.99 7.65
N ARG A 419 68.26 7.01 7.34
CA ARG A 419 69.28 7.62 8.21
C ARG A 419 68.91 9.04 8.67
N SER A 420 67.61 9.35 8.70
CA SER A 420 67.09 10.64 9.17
C SER A 420 65.98 10.44 10.21
N GLY A 421 65.56 11.53 10.85
CA GLY A 421 64.39 11.52 11.75
C GLY A 421 63.06 11.26 11.03
N VAL A 422 63.03 11.18 9.70
CA VAL A 422 61.83 10.92 8.89
C VAL A 422 62.08 9.76 7.93
N LEU A 423 61.32 8.68 8.07
CA LEU A 423 61.25 7.60 7.10
C LEU A 423 60.09 7.84 6.15
N VAL A 424 60.34 7.72 4.85
CA VAL A 424 59.33 7.74 3.80
C VAL A 424 59.29 6.35 3.17
N ILE A 425 58.08 5.79 3.06
CA ILE A 425 57.79 4.55 2.36
C ILE A 425 56.96 4.91 1.13
N SER A 426 57.60 4.95 -0.03
CA SER A 426 56.91 5.24 -1.30
C SER A 426 56.24 3.99 -1.84
N ASN A 427 55.04 4.14 -2.41
CA ASN A 427 54.28 3.04 -3.01
C ASN A 427 54.11 1.85 -2.02
N ALA A 428 53.55 2.13 -0.84
CA ALA A 428 53.44 1.15 0.23
C ALA A 428 52.72 -0.13 -0.23
N VAL A 429 53.25 -1.26 0.17
CA VAL A 429 52.77 -2.62 -0.16
C VAL A 429 52.61 -3.40 1.13
N GLN A 430 51.46 -4.02 1.32
CA GLN A 430 51.12 -4.68 2.58
C GLN A 430 52.10 -5.76 3.00
N SER A 431 52.35 -6.73 2.12
CA SER A 431 53.28 -7.84 2.39
C SER A 431 54.72 -7.41 2.67
N LEU A 432 55.12 -6.22 2.20
CA LEU A 432 56.50 -5.75 2.27
C LEU A 432 56.74 -4.78 3.42
N HIS A 433 55.78 -3.90 3.74
CA HIS A 433 56.00 -2.77 4.62
C HIS A 433 55.20 -2.80 5.92
N GLU A 434 54.14 -3.60 6.02
CA GLU A 434 53.42 -3.76 7.28
C GLU A 434 54.33 -4.38 8.36
N GLY A 435 54.31 -3.86 9.58
CA GLY A 435 55.12 -4.38 10.68
C GLY A 435 55.57 -3.32 11.65
N ASP A 436 56.50 -3.69 12.51
CA ASP A 436 56.94 -2.89 13.65
C ASP A 436 58.24 -2.17 13.34
N TYR A 437 58.19 -0.84 13.42
CA TYR A 437 59.32 0.04 13.12
C TYR A 437 59.85 0.69 14.39
N VAL A 438 61.16 0.86 14.44
CA VAL A 438 61.86 1.53 15.54
C VAL A 438 62.85 2.50 14.94
N LEU A 439 62.83 3.75 15.40
CA LEU A 439 63.89 4.71 15.12
C LEU A 439 64.96 4.59 16.20
N TYR A 440 66.16 4.18 15.81
CA TYR A 440 67.33 4.12 16.66
C TYR A 440 68.21 5.35 16.46
N VAL A 441 68.55 6.01 17.55
CA VAL A 441 69.27 7.29 17.53
C VAL A 441 70.51 7.18 18.42
N THR A 442 71.64 7.61 17.89
CA THR A 442 72.92 7.72 18.61
C THR A 442 73.40 9.16 18.58
N ALA A 443 74.22 9.57 19.55
CA ALA A 443 74.86 10.88 19.54
C ALA A 443 76.38 10.79 19.75
N THR A 444 77.12 11.76 19.23
CA THR A 444 78.54 11.93 19.56
C THR A 444 78.71 12.30 21.05
N GLY A 445 79.83 11.91 21.68
CA GLY A 445 80.12 12.28 23.07
C GLY A 445 79.66 11.30 24.16
N GLY A 446 79.34 10.05 23.79
CA GLY A 446 79.10 8.97 24.76
C GLY A 446 77.68 8.88 25.31
N ALA A 447 76.71 9.55 24.67
CA ALA A 447 75.30 9.40 24.99
C ALA A 447 74.84 7.95 24.80
N ASP A 448 74.03 7.46 25.74
CA ASP A 448 73.37 6.16 25.56
C ASP A 448 72.47 6.22 24.31
N PRO A 449 72.61 5.27 23.38
CA PRO A 449 71.71 5.16 22.24
C PRO A 449 70.25 5.07 22.69
N LEU A 450 69.36 5.79 22.02
CA LEU A 450 67.94 5.78 22.31
C LEU A 450 67.16 5.16 21.15
N ALA A 451 66.37 4.14 21.46
CA ALA A 451 65.36 3.61 20.55
C ALA A 451 64.00 4.29 20.80
N SER A 452 63.25 4.58 19.75
CA SER A 452 61.84 4.97 19.90
C SER A 452 61.01 3.82 20.46
N PRO A 453 59.83 4.09 21.04
CA PRO A 453 58.78 3.08 21.12
C PRO A 453 58.50 2.45 19.75
N VAL A 454 57.95 1.25 19.75
CA VAL A 454 57.53 0.56 18.52
C VAL A 454 56.44 1.37 17.83
N ILE A 455 56.64 1.63 16.53
CA ILE A 455 55.69 2.30 15.64
C ILE A 455 55.10 1.23 14.73
N ALA A 456 53.82 0.92 14.94
CA ALA A 456 53.11 -0.05 14.11
C ALA A 456 52.77 0.57 12.75
N VAL A 457 53.36 0.07 11.66
CA VAL A 457 52.96 0.44 10.30
C VAL A 457 51.89 -0.52 9.82
N ARG A 458 50.74 0.00 9.40
CA ARG A 458 49.67 -0.75 8.73
C ARG A 458 49.50 -0.25 7.31
N VAL A 459 49.39 -1.17 6.37
CA VAL A 459 49.11 -0.85 4.97
C VAL A 459 47.76 -1.47 4.61
N ASN A 460 46.75 -0.63 4.45
CA ASN A 460 45.39 -1.06 4.16
C ASN A 460 45.22 -1.25 2.64
N ALA A 461 44.59 -2.35 2.23
CA ALA A 461 44.32 -2.64 0.83
C ALA A 461 42.98 -2.03 0.39
N PRO A 462 42.88 -1.46 -0.83
CA PRO A 462 41.64 -0.87 -1.33
C PRO A 462 40.52 -1.92 -1.49
N ILE A 463 39.27 -1.52 -1.25
CA ILE A 463 38.12 -2.42 -1.34
C ILE A 463 37.84 -2.79 -2.80
N GLN A 464 37.67 -4.08 -3.07
CA GLN A 464 37.26 -4.61 -4.38
C GLN A 464 36.10 -5.61 -4.17
N ILE A 465 34.92 -5.30 -4.69
CA ILE A 465 33.77 -6.22 -4.60
C ILE A 465 33.97 -7.36 -5.61
N VAL A 466 34.05 -8.59 -5.10
CA VAL A 466 34.25 -9.81 -5.90
C VAL A 466 32.97 -10.60 -6.09
N GLN A 467 31.99 -10.44 -5.20
CA GLN A 467 30.64 -11.00 -5.37
C GLN A 467 29.59 -9.93 -5.04
N GLN A 468 28.79 -9.60 -6.04
CA GLN A 468 27.63 -8.72 -5.91
C GLN A 468 26.44 -9.48 -5.30
N PRO A 469 25.53 -8.80 -4.57
CA PRO A 469 24.26 -9.41 -4.20
C PRO A 469 23.42 -9.68 -5.44
N THR A 470 22.70 -10.79 -5.45
CA THR A 470 21.86 -11.21 -6.58
C THR A 470 20.40 -10.84 -6.34
N SER A 471 19.72 -10.30 -7.36
CA SER A 471 18.26 -10.11 -7.33
C SER A 471 17.52 -11.43 -7.06
N ARG A 472 16.39 -11.35 -6.37
CA ARG A 472 15.57 -12.50 -5.95
C ARG A 472 14.09 -12.23 -6.18
N VAL A 473 13.36 -13.27 -6.57
CA VAL A 473 11.89 -13.28 -6.55
C VAL A 473 11.46 -14.33 -5.53
N LEU A 474 10.61 -13.95 -4.58
CA LEU A 474 10.24 -14.76 -3.43
C LEU A 474 8.73 -14.69 -3.19
N CYS A 475 8.20 -15.71 -2.53
CA CYS A 475 6.84 -15.73 -2.03
C CYS A 475 6.76 -15.20 -0.61
N ARG A 476 5.61 -14.59 -0.27
CA ARG A 476 5.35 -14.10 1.08
C ARG A 476 5.61 -15.20 2.13
N GLY A 477 6.30 -14.83 3.20
CA GLY A 477 6.68 -15.73 4.30
C GLY A 477 7.98 -16.50 4.09
N GLN A 478 8.59 -16.48 2.90
CA GLN A 478 9.91 -17.08 2.70
C GLN A 478 11.02 -16.24 3.38
N GLU A 479 12.19 -16.85 3.59
CA GLU A 479 13.40 -16.16 4.03
C GLU A 479 14.37 -16.04 2.86
N THR A 480 15.12 -14.93 2.79
CA THR A 480 16.22 -14.76 1.84
C THR A 480 17.45 -14.14 2.50
N ALA A 481 18.61 -14.39 1.92
CA ALA A 481 19.85 -13.72 2.27
C ALA A 481 20.46 -13.03 1.04
N LEU A 482 20.87 -11.77 1.19
CA LEU A 482 21.71 -11.06 0.24
C LEU A 482 23.13 -11.01 0.80
N SER A 483 24.12 -11.41 0.01
CA SER A 483 25.51 -11.46 0.45
C SER A 483 26.40 -10.63 -0.48
N VAL A 484 27.39 -9.96 0.11
CA VAL A 484 28.48 -9.34 -0.62
C VAL A 484 29.80 -9.96 -0.16
N ILE A 485 30.68 -10.28 -1.12
CA ILE A 485 32.07 -10.65 -0.83
C ILE A 485 32.97 -9.59 -1.44
N ALA A 486 33.92 -9.09 -0.65
CA ALA A 486 34.90 -8.11 -1.09
C ALA A 486 36.29 -8.50 -0.59
N ASN A 487 37.30 -8.19 -1.40
CA ASN A 487 38.69 -8.21 -1.02
C ASN A 487 39.12 -6.81 -0.53
N GLY A 488 40.27 -6.73 0.14
CA GLY A 488 40.80 -5.49 0.70
C GLY A 488 40.45 -5.31 2.19
N THR A 489 40.79 -4.17 2.75
CA THR A 489 40.57 -3.87 4.17
C THR A 489 39.21 -3.22 4.36
N VAL A 490 38.18 -4.04 4.64
CA VAL A 490 36.81 -3.58 4.95
C VAL A 490 36.65 -3.38 6.46
N LEU A 491 36.24 -2.19 6.88
CA LEU A 491 36.00 -1.85 8.29
C LEU A 491 34.54 -1.99 8.72
N GLY A 492 33.61 -2.00 7.77
CA GLY A 492 32.19 -2.17 8.06
C GLY A 492 31.32 -2.23 6.82
N TYR A 493 30.10 -2.68 7.02
CA TYR A 493 29.05 -2.75 6.01
C TYR A 493 27.86 -1.92 6.46
N GLN A 494 27.07 -1.43 5.51
CA GLN A 494 25.75 -0.89 5.78
C GLN A 494 24.84 -1.22 4.61
N TRP A 495 23.86 -2.09 4.85
CA TRP A 495 22.82 -2.35 3.86
C TRP A 495 21.84 -1.19 3.79
N ARG A 496 21.36 -0.91 2.58
CA ARG A 496 20.34 0.09 2.29
C ARG A 496 19.21 -0.55 1.48
N LYS A 497 17.98 -0.17 1.80
CA LYS A 497 16.78 -0.45 1.01
C LYS A 497 16.28 0.86 0.43
N ASP A 498 16.13 0.92 -0.90
CA ASP A 498 15.63 2.09 -1.62
C ASP A 498 16.39 3.39 -1.24
N GLY A 499 17.72 3.26 -1.11
CA GLY A 499 18.64 4.34 -0.74
C GLY A 499 18.74 4.65 0.76
N ARG A 500 17.86 4.10 1.62
CA ARG A 500 17.84 4.32 3.07
C ARG A 500 18.55 3.22 3.83
N ALA A 501 19.35 3.58 4.84
CA ALA A 501 20.05 2.60 5.69
C ALA A 501 19.06 1.72 6.47
N ILE A 502 19.31 0.41 6.44
CA ILE A 502 18.58 -0.58 7.25
C ILE A 502 19.27 -0.65 8.61
N SER A 503 18.57 -0.31 9.68
CA SER A 503 19.13 -0.28 11.03
C SER A 503 19.72 -1.65 11.43
N GLY A 504 20.93 -1.66 11.98
CA GLY A 504 21.62 -2.88 12.45
C GLY A 504 22.15 -3.81 11.35
N ALA A 505 21.92 -3.52 10.08
CA ALA A 505 22.37 -4.34 8.96
C ALA A 505 23.83 -4.04 8.57
N THR A 506 24.76 -4.41 9.46
CA THR A 506 26.20 -4.09 9.36
C THR A 506 27.10 -5.28 9.04
N ASN A 507 26.50 -6.42 8.68
CA ASN A 507 27.20 -7.65 8.30
C ASN A 507 27.29 -7.80 6.76
N PRO A 508 28.25 -8.59 6.25
CA PRO A 508 28.36 -8.89 4.81
C PRO A 508 27.17 -9.67 4.24
N ILE A 509 26.32 -10.23 5.11
CA ILE A 509 25.09 -10.93 4.75
C ILE A 509 23.91 -10.22 5.42
N LEU A 510 22.94 -9.81 4.62
CA LEU A 510 21.63 -9.34 5.07
C LEU A 510 20.63 -10.49 4.96
N VAL A 511 20.17 -10.99 6.10
CA VAL A 511 19.06 -11.95 6.17
C VAL A 511 17.75 -11.19 6.32
N ILE A 512 16.77 -11.50 5.48
CA ILE A 512 15.43 -10.94 5.50
C ILE A 512 14.45 -12.09 5.76
N PRO A 513 14.05 -12.31 7.03
CA PRO A 513 13.10 -13.37 7.39
C PRO A 513 11.66 -12.95 7.07
N ASN A 514 10.80 -13.93 6.82
CA ASN A 514 9.35 -13.74 6.65
C ASN A 514 8.97 -12.61 5.70
N VAL A 515 9.50 -12.63 4.47
CA VAL A 515 9.32 -11.54 3.51
C VAL A 515 7.85 -11.24 3.20
N ASP A 516 7.55 -9.97 3.01
CA ASP A 516 6.22 -9.43 2.67
C ASP A 516 6.33 -8.34 1.58
N GLU A 517 5.22 -7.75 1.17
CA GLU A 517 5.22 -6.74 0.12
C GLU A 517 6.13 -5.55 0.45
N ALA A 518 6.25 -5.17 1.73
CA ALA A 518 7.14 -4.12 2.21
C ALA A 518 8.63 -4.48 2.12
N SER A 519 8.95 -5.77 2.03
CA SER A 519 10.29 -6.29 1.79
C SER A 519 10.74 -6.09 0.33
N SER A 520 9.83 -5.83 -0.62
CA SER A 520 10.19 -5.54 -2.01
C SER A 520 10.95 -4.21 -2.12
N GLY A 521 12.01 -4.17 -2.92
CA GLY A 521 12.79 -2.95 -3.14
C GLY A 521 14.19 -3.21 -3.69
N ARG A 522 14.96 -2.13 -3.81
CA ARG A 522 16.36 -2.15 -4.28
C ARG A 522 17.30 -2.17 -3.09
N TYR A 523 18.10 -3.23 -3.02
CA TYR A 523 19.06 -3.42 -1.95
C TYR A 523 20.47 -3.14 -2.45
N THR A 524 21.20 -2.32 -1.70
CA THR A 524 22.63 -2.08 -1.90
C THR A 524 23.35 -2.24 -0.58
N CYS A 525 24.62 -2.61 -0.62
CA CYS A 525 25.49 -2.59 0.55
C CYS A 525 26.58 -1.55 0.32
N VAL A 526 26.78 -0.68 1.30
CA VAL A 526 27.90 0.26 1.33
C VAL A 526 29.01 -0.36 2.19
N LEU A 527 30.19 -0.54 1.60
CA LEU A 527 31.37 -1.04 2.29
C LEU A 527 32.27 0.14 2.64
N TYR A 528 32.67 0.23 3.89
CA TYR A 528 33.52 1.31 4.41
C TYR A 528 34.96 0.84 4.53
N GLY A 529 35.87 1.54 3.86
CA GLY A 529 37.31 1.31 3.90
C GLY A 529 38.08 2.52 4.43
N THR A 530 39.40 2.42 4.44
CA THR A 530 40.30 3.51 4.88
C THR A 530 41.06 4.19 3.74
N CYS A 531 40.91 3.74 2.50
CA CYS A 531 41.79 4.11 1.39
C CYS A 531 41.21 5.12 0.41
N GLY A 532 40.88 6.29 0.96
CA GLY A 532 40.32 7.43 0.22
C GLY A 532 39.00 7.84 0.85
N THR A 533 38.02 8.24 0.02
CA THR A 533 36.62 8.40 0.42
C THR A 533 35.86 7.06 0.39
N ASP A 534 36.54 5.94 0.68
CA ASP A 534 36.12 4.57 0.38
C ASP A 534 34.77 4.17 0.99
N GLN A 535 33.72 4.57 0.30
CA GLN A 535 32.42 3.94 0.28
C GLN A 535 32.32 3.27 -1.07
N VAL A 536 32.56 1.97 -1.13
CA VAL A 536 32.27 1.19 -2.33
C VAL A 536 30.86 0.65 -2.18
N VAL A 537 29.97 1.02 -3.10
CA VAL A 537 28.58 0.57 -3.10
C VAL A 537 28.45 -0.63 -4.03
N THR A 538 27.76 -1.68 -3.59
CA THR A 538 27.41 -2.80 -4.47
C THR A 538 26.53 -2.36 -5.63
N GLN A 539 26.43 -3.20 -6.65
CA GLN A 539 25.31 -3.11 -7.58
C GLN A 539 23.97 -3.33 -6.84
N GLU A 540 22.88 -2.85 -7.43
CA GLU A 540 21.54 -3.03 -6.89
C GLU A 540 21.08 -4.48 -7.08
N ALA A 541 20.75 -5.14 -5.97
CA ALA A 541 19.97 -6.38 -5.99
C ALA A 541 18.49 -6.03 -5.77
N VAL A 542 17.63 -6.43 -6.70
CA VAL A 542 16.20 -6.18 -6.58
C VAL A 542 15.55 -7.40 -5.93
N VAL A 543 14.87 -7.19 -4.81
CA VAL A 543 14.03 -8.21 -4.18
C VAL A 543 12.59 -7.89 -4.56
N TYR A 544 11.92 -8.84 -5.22
CA TYR A 544 10.50 -8.79 -5.54
C TYR A 544 9.77 -9.86 -4.74
N ILE A 545 8.76 -9.44 -3.98
CA ILE A 545 7.84 -10.39 -3.35
C ILE A 545 6.65 -10.58 -4.29
N ALA A 546 6.57 -11.76 -4.88
CA ALA A 546 5.47 -12.14 -5.75
C ALA A 546 4.22 -12.38 -4.88
N PRO A 547 3.05 -11.81 -5.26
CA PRO A 547 1.80 -12.10 -4.58
C PRO A 547 1.43 -13.58 -4.75
N GLN A 548 0.61 -14.10 -3.84
CA GLN A 548 -0.06 -15.39 -4.04
C GLN A 548 -0.77 -15.40 -5.39
N THR A 549 -0.67 -16.51 -6.12
CA THR A 549 -1.42 -16.67 -7.37
C THR A 549 -2.90 -16.58 -7.04
N LEU A 550 -3.63 -15.65 -7.67
CA LEU A 550 -5.07 -15.44 -7.50
C LEU A 550 -5.68 -15.12 -8.85
N ILE A 551 -6.92 -15.56 -9.08
CA ILE A 551 -7.68 -15.28 -10.30
C ILE A 551 -8.63 -14.11 -10.02
N ALA A 552 -8.31 -12.93 -10.57
CA ALA A 552 -9.06 -11.70 -10.38
C ALA A 552 -10.37 -11.70 -11.18
N ARG A 553 -10.30 -12.14 -12.44
CA ARG A 553 -11.47 -12.33 -13.29
C ARG A 553 -11.69 -13.81 -13.53
N GLN A 554 -12.79 -14.31 -12.98
CA GLN A 554 -13.26 -15.66 -13.18
C GLN A 554 -13.91 -15.80 -14.57
N PRO A 555 -13.92 -17.00 -15.16
CA PRO A 555 -14.59 -17.22 -16.43
C PRO A 555 -16.09 -17.18 -16.23
N GLU A 556 -16.78 -16.46 -17.10
CA GLU A 556 -18.23 -16.32 -17.06
C GLU A 556 -18.90 -17.39 -17.94
N ARG A 557 -20.17 -17.65 -17.64
CA ARG A 557 -21.00 -18.54 -18.46
C ARG A 557 -21.28 -17.88 -19.82
N VAL A 558 -21.02 -18.59 -20.91
CA VAL A 558 -21.10 -18.04 -22.29
C VAL A 558 -22.27 -18.67 -23.05
N ALA A 559 -23.15 -17.82 -23.57
CA ALA A 559 -24.13 -18.21 -24.59
C ALA A 559 -23.46 -18.22 -25.97
N VAL A 560 -23.75 -19.23 -26.78
CA VAL A 560 -23.24 -19.32 -28.16
C VAL A 560 -24.26 -20.01 -29.08
N ALA A 561 -24.24 -19.71 -30.37
CA ALA A 561 -24.97 -20.49 -31.37
C ALA A 561 -24.16 -21.74 -31.75
N ILE A 562 -24.83 -22.84 -32.11
CA ILE A 562 -24.15 -23.97 -32.77
C ILE A 562 -23.53 -23.46 -34.09
N GLY A 563 -22.26 -23.81 -34.32
CA GLY A 563 -21.44 -23.27 -35.40
C GLY A 563 -20.75 -21.93 -35.09
N GLY A 564 -21.11 -21.28 -33.99
CA GLY A 564 -20.51 -20.03 -33.52
C GLY A 564 -19.13 -20.20 -32.89
N THR A 565 -18.60 -19.13 -32.29
CA THR A 565 -17.32 -19.14 -31.56
C THR A 565 -17.55 -18.70 -30.12
N ALA A 566 -17.09 -19.50 -29.16
CA ALA A 566 -17.13 -19.19 -27.74
C ALA A 566 -15.73 -18.82 -27.22
N ARG A 567 -15.69 -17.89 -26.26
CA ARG A 567 -14.45 -17.43 -25.61
C ARG A 567 -14.64 -17.43 -24.09
N LEU A 568 -13.86 -18.23 -23.38
CA LEU A 568 -13.80 -18.23 -21.92
C LEU A 568 -12.50 -17.56 -21.51
N VAL A 569 -12.57 -16.62 -20.58
CA VAL A 569 -11.42 -15.78 -20.20
C VAL A 569 -11.19 -15.87 -18.70
N VAL A 570 -9.93 -16.03 -18.30
CA VAL A 570 -9.47 -15.83 -16.92
C VAL A 570 -8.43 -14.73 -16.89
N GLU A 571 -8.47 -13.87 -15.88
CA GLU A 571 -7.42 -12.87 -15.65
C GLU A 571 -6.85 -13.06 -14.26
N PRO A 572 -5.60 -13.50 -14.11
CA PRO A 572 -4.95 -13.55 -12.81
C PRO A 572 -4.59 -12.15 -12.32
N VAL A 573 -4.45 -12.01 -11.01
CA VAL A 573 -3.88 -10.79 -10.41
C VAL A 573 -2.49 -10.57 -11.00
N SER A 574 -2.30 -9.44 -11.68
CA SER A 574 -1.05 -9.12 -12.36
C SER A 574 0.07 -8.88 -11.34
N ALA A 575 1.05 -9.79 -11.31
CA ALA A 575 2.33 -9.49 -10.68
C ALA A 575 3.17 -8.68 -11.69
N GLN A 576 3.44 -7.41 -11.39
CA GLN A 576 4.29 -6.52 -12.19
C GLN A 576 5.78 -6.89 -12.04
N ILE A 577 6.12 -8.14 -12.36
CA ILE A 577 7.47 -8.68 -12.28
C ILE A 577 8.03 -8.75 -13.71
N PRO A 578 9.11 -8.03 -14.02
CA PRO A 578 9.69 -8.01 -15.37
C PRO A 578 10.02 -9.43 -15.88
N GLY A 579 9.54 -9.75 -17.09
CA GLY A 579 9.81 -11.02 -17.76
C GLY A 579 9.01 -12.24 -17.27
N TYR A 580 8.09 -12.06 -16.32
CA TYR A 580 7.24 -13.15 -15.83
C TYR A 580 5.85 -13.15 -16.49
N SER A 581 5.40 -14.34 -16.90
CA SER A 581 4.01 -14.61 -17.29
C SER A 581 3.51 -15.88 -16.60
N PRO A 582 2.27 -15.87 -16.05
CA PRO A 582 1.66 -17.06 -15.47
C PRO A 582 1.39 -18.12 -16.53
N GLN A 583 1.39 -19.38 -16.12
CA GLN A 583 1.05 -20.52 -16.96
C GLN A 583 -0.43 -20.85 -16.79
N TYR A 584 -1.07 -21.30 -17.87
CA TYR A 584 -2.49 -21.62 -17.89
C TYR A 584 -2.68 -23.04 -18.41
N GLN A 585 -3.72 -23.72 -17.95
CA GLN A 585 -4.23 -24.94 -18.55
C GLN A 585 -5.74 -25.01 -18.38
N TRP A 586 -6.48 -25.01 -19.49
CA TRP A 586 -7.92 -25.20 -19.50
C TRP A 586 -8.30 -26.68 -19.45
N TYR A 587 -9.39 -26.95 -18.73
CA TYR A 587 -9.97 -28.27 -18.53
C TYR A 587 -11.44 -28.25 -18.88
N ARG A 588 -11.95 -29.44 -19.22
CA ARG A 588 -13.37 -29.75 -19.24
C ARG A 588 -13.61 -31.00 -18.41
N GLY A 589 -14.35 -30.88 -17.31
CA GLY A 589 -14.60 -31.96 -16.37
C GLY A 589 -13.30 -32.39 -15.67
N THR A 590 -12.69 -33.49 -16.08
CA THR A 590 -11.37 -33.94 -15.58
C THR A 590 -10.30 -33.96 -16.66
N VAL A 591 -10.64 -33.55 -17.89
CA VAL A 591 -9.78 -33.67 -19.07
C VAL A 591 -9.12 -32.33 -19.37
N ALA A 592 -7.79 -32.31 -19.43
CA ALA A 592 -7.04 -31.16 -19.93
C ALA A 592 -7.29 -30.99 -21.43
N LEU A 593 -7.79 -29.82 -21.82
CA LEU A 593 -8.04 -29.50 -23.22
C LEU A 593 -6.73 -29.26 -23.97
N ARG A 594 -6.73 -29.61 -25.27
CA ARG A 594 -5.59 -29.40 -26.17
C ARG A 594 -6.03 -28.62 -27.38
N ASP A 595 -5.12 -27.82 -27.92
CA ASP A 595 -5.36 -27.11 -29.16
C ASP A 595 -5.48 -28.11 -30.32
N ASP A 596 -6.59 -28.05 -31.06
CA ASP A 596 -6.91 -28.97 -32.18
C ASP A 596 -7.37 -28.22 -33.44
N GLY A 597 -6.99 -26.93 -33.55
CA GLY A 597 -7.37 -26.02 -34.63
C GLY A 597 -8.75 -25.39 -34.43
N ARG A 598 -9.70 -26.15 -33.89
CA ARG A 598 -11.03 -25.66 -33.52
C ARG A 598 -11.04 -25.07 -32.12
N ILE A 599 -10.49 -25.81 -31.16
CA ILE A 599 -10.15 -25.36 -29.82
C ILE A 599 -8.74 -24.78 -29.88
N THR A 600 -8.55 -23.56 -29.38
CA THR A 600 -7.25 -22.87 -29.33
C THR A 600 -7.10 -22.06 -28.05
N GLY A 601 -5.86 -21.85 -27.60
CA GLY A 601 -5.59 -21.03 -26.41
C GLY A 601 -5.73 -21.81 -25.09
N THR A 602 -5.68 -23.14 -25.15
CA THR A 602 -5.81 -24.02 -23.97
C THR A 602 -4.73 -23.80 -22.90
N THR A 603 -3.61 -23.18 -23.27
CA THR A 603 -2.54 -22.78 -22.36
C THR A 603 -2.38 -21.27 -22.24
N THR A 604 -3.45 -20.51 -22.49
CA THR A 604 -3.46 -19.04 -22.38
C THR A 604 -4.58 -18.57 -21.46
N SER A 605 -4.63 -17.26 -21.19
CA SER A 605 -5.71 -16.63 -20.43
C SER A 605 -7.08 -16.71 -21.11
N GLU A 606 -7.14 -17.09 -22.39
CA GLU A 606 -8.37 -17.17 -23.15
C GLU A 606 -8.48 -18.49 -23.92
N LEU A 607 -9.51 -19.28 -23.59
CA LEU A 607 -9.90 -20.44 -24.37
C LEU A 607 -10.88 -20.02 -25.46
N THR A 608 -10.54 -20.28 -26.73
CA THR A 608 -11.43 -20.09 -27.87
C THR A 608 -11.89 -21.44 -28.42
N ILE A 609 -13.19 -21.62 -28.55
CA ILE A 609 -13.81 -22.79 -29.20
C ILE A 609 -14.56 -22.29 -30.44
N ARG A 610 -14.02 -22.54 -31.64
CA ARG A 610 -14.66 -22.20 -32.92
C ARG A 610 -15.63 -23.30 -33.34
N ASN A 611 -16.56 -22.98 -34.24
CA ASN A 611 -17.53 -23.92 -34.80
C ASN A 611 -18.14 -24.83 -33.71
N VAL A 612 -18.72 -24.20 -32.68
CA VAL A 612 -19.22 -24.88 -31.48
C VAL A 612 -20.22 -25.97 -31.85
N ARG A 613 -20.03 -27.17 -31.32
CA ARG A 613 -20.88 -28.34 -31.52
C ARG A 613 -21.73 -28.59 -30.28
N GLN A 614 -22.81 -29.36 -30.43
CA GLN A 614 -23.63 -29.77 -29.28
C GLN A 614 -22.81 -30.49 -28.20
N SER A 615 -21.78 -31.25 -28.62
CA SER A 615 -20.87 -31.95 -27.71
C SER A 615 -19.98 -31.03 -26.90
N ASP A 616 -19.81 -29.75 -27.25
CA ASP A 616 -19.00 -28.78 -26.48
C ASP A 616 -19.82 -28.10 -25.37
N ILE A 617 -21.14 -28.20 -25.41
CA ILE A 617 -22.03 -27.63 -24.39
C ILE A 617 -21.83 -28.37 -23.07
N GLY A 618 -21.69 -27.63 -21.97
CA GLY A 618 -21.39 -28.18 -20.64
C GLY A 618 -21.13 -27.07 -19.62
N GLU A 619 -21.22 -27.39 -18.32
CA GLU A 619 -21.07 -26.43 -17.21
C GLU A 619 -19.68 -26.50 -16.53
N ASP A 620 -18.76 -27.30 -17.08
CA ASP A 620 -17.59 -27.84 -16.39
C ASP A 620 -16.25 -27.38 -16.97
N TYR A 621 -16.21 -26.23 -17.65
CA TYR A 621 -14.96 -25.63 -18.12
C TYR A 621 -14.31 -24.85 -16.99
N TYR A 622 -13.01 -25.05 -16.77
CA TYR A 622 -12.24 -24.23 -15.83
C TYR A 622 -10.79 -24.13 -16.26
N CYS A 623 -10.08 -23.13 -15.75
CA CYS A 623 -8.67 -22.94 -15.99
C CYS A 623 -7.89 -23.12 -14.68
N VAL A 624 -6.79 -23.86 -14.75
CA VAL A 624 -5.78 -23.86 -13.70
C VAL A 624 -4.72 -22.83 -14.07
N VAL A 625 -4.50 -21.85 -13.19
CA VAL A 625 -3.48 -20.82 -13.36
C VAL A 625 -2.35 -21.09 -12.39
N THR A 626 -1.15 -21.32 -12.91
CA THR A 626 0.05 -21.53 -12.12
C THR A 626 0.89 -20.26 -12.17
N GLY A 627 1.12 -19.67 -11.01
CA GLY A 627 2.01 -18.53 -10.88
C GLY A 627 3.25 -18.80 -10.04
N LEU A 628 4.03 -17.76 -9.77
CA LEU A 628 5.29 -17.86 -9.00
C LEU A 628 5.07 -18.41 -7.58
N CYS A 629 3.91 -18.11 -6.99
CA CYS A 629 3.59 -18.42 -5.61
C CYS A 629 2.31 -19.24 -5.50
N GLY A 630 2.32 -20.41 -6.15
CA GLY A 630 1.28 -21.41 -6.07
C GLY A 630 0.41 -21.50 -7.33
N THR A 631 -0.63 -22.29 -7.21
CA THR A 631 -1.56 -22.61 -8.30
C THR A 631 -2.97 -22.34 -7.82
N GLU A 632 -3.77 -21.70 -8.65
CA GLU A 632 -5.18 -21.47 -8.40
C GLU A 632 -6.03 -22.09 -9.49
N THR A 633 -7.23 -22.54 -9.10
CA THR A 633 -8.20 -23.13 -10.03
C THR A 633 -9.36 -22.17 -10.16
N SER A 634 -9.73 -21.81 -11.39
CA SER A 634 -10.89 -20.95 -11.62
C SER A 634 -12.18 -21.65 -11.20
N ASN A 635 -13.22 -20.85 -10.99
CA ASN A 635 -14.58 -21.36 -10.97
C ASN A 635 -14.89 -22.07 -12.29
N GLN A 636 -15.84 -23.00 -12.23
CA GLN A 636 -16.39 -23.61 -13.43
C GLN A 636 -17.27 -22.62 -14.18
N ALA A 637 -17.13 -22.58 -15.49
CA ALA A 637 -17.92 -21.78 -16.41
C ALA A 637 -18.62 -22.70 -17.41
N GLY A 638 -19.89 -22.39 -17.68
CA GLY A 638 -20.67 -23.11 -18.66
C GLY A 638 -20.62 -22.50 -20.05
N LEU A 639 -20.63 -23.37 -21.04
CA LEU A 639 -20.92 -23.05 -22.43
C LEU A 639 -22.29 -23.62 -22.78
N TYR A 640 -23.24 -22.79 -23.20
CA TYR A 640 -24.61 -23.20 -23.49
C TYR A 640 -25.17 -22.54 -24.77
N VAL A 641 -26.25 -23.11 -25.30
CA VAL A 641 -26.89 -22.60 -26.51
C VAL A 641 -27.82 -21.43 -26.14
N GLY A 642 -27.57 -20.26 -26.73
CA GLY A 642 -28.49 -19.12 -26.62
C GLY A 642 -29.82 -19.40 -27.30
N GLN A 643 -30.92 -18.97 -26.72
CA GLN A 643 -32.28 -19.14 -27.26
C GLN A 643 -33.12 -17.89 -26.97
N VAL A 644 -33.96 -17.51 -27.94
CA VAL A 644 -34.95 -16.43 -27.85
C VAL A 644 -36.36 -17.02 -27.98
N THR A 645 -37.30 -16.53 -27.17
CA THR A 645 -38.71 -16.96 -27.17
C THR A 645 -39.65 -15.78 -27.22
N ILE A 646 -40.76 -15.90 -27.96
CA ILE A 646 -41.85 -14.93 -27.90
C ILE A 646 -42.76 -15.33 -26.74
N ASP A 647 -42.78 -14.52 -25.69
CA ASP A 647 -43.63 -14.77 -24.51
C ASP A 647 -45.07 -14.31 -24.77
N GLN A 648 -45.20 -13.19 -25.49
CA GLN A 648 -46.49 -12.64 -25.90
C GLN A 648 -46.41 -12.13 -27.34
N ALA A 649 -47.13 -12.81 -28.23
CA ALA A 649 -47.31 -12.36 -29.60
C ALA A 649 -48.19 -11.09 -29.67
N PRO A 650 -48.06 -10.28 -30.73
CA PRO A 650 -49.00 -9.19 -30.97
C PRO A 650 -50.43 -9.70 -31.11
N GLN A 651 -51.38 -8.88 -30.65
CA GLN A 651 -52.80 -9.18 -30.66
C GLN A 651 -53.51 -8.35 -31.73
N ASP A 652 -54.66 -8.85 -32.19
CA ASP A 652 -55.52 -8.17 -33.14
C ASP A 652 -55.99 -6.82 -32.59
N VAL A 653 -56.01 -5.80 -33.44
CA VAL A 653 -56.41 -4.43 -33.08
C VAL A 653 -57.44 -3.92 -34.08
N ARG A 654 -58.56 -3.41 -33.55
CA ARG A 654 -59.60 -2.72 -34.31
C ARG A 654 -59.60 -1.24 -33.94
N VAL A 655 -59.49 -0.37 -34.95
CA VAL A 655 -59.52 1.08 -34.78
C VAL A 655 -60.41 1.73 -35.83
N CYS A 656 -60.89 2.94 -35.55
CA CYS A 656 -61.59 3.75 -36.53
C CYS A 656 -60.59 4.48 -37.45
N THR A 657 -61.01 4.76 -38.67
CA THR A 657 -60.21 5.48 -39.66
C THR A 657 -59.68 6.79 -39.08
N GLY A 658 -58.37 7.00 -39.18
CA GLY A 658 -57.68 8.17 -38.62
C GLY A 658 -57.22 8.03 -37.16
N GLN A 659 -57.56 6.95 -36.47
CA GLN A 659 -56.98 6.62 -35.15
C GLN A 659 -55.69 5.81 -35.28
N ASP A 660 -54.88 5.81 -34.22
CA ASP A 660 -53.64 5.05 -34.18
C ASP A 660 -53.89 3.61 -33.74
N ALA A 661 -53.34 2.63 -34.48
CA ALA A 661 -53.29 1.23 -34.04
C ALA A 661 -51.92 0.92 -33.42
N VAL A 662 -51.89 0.18 -32.31
CA VAL A 662 -50.64 -0.14 -31.60
C VAL A 662 -50.53 -1.64 -31.39
N LEU A 663 -49.51 -2.25 -31.98
CA LEU A 663 -49.15 -3.66 -31.76
C LEU A 663 -47.96 -3.76 -30.82
N ARG A 664 -47.93 -4.77 -29.97
CA ARG A 664 -46.87 -4.99 -28.97
C ARG A 664 -46.44 -6.44 -28.98
N VAL A 665 -45.14 -6.68 -28.82
CA VAL A 665 -44.58 -8.03 -28.62
C VAL A 665 -43.79 -8.05 -27.32
N GLN A 666 -43.81 -9.17 -26.61
CA GLN A 666 -42.90 -9.45 -25.49
C GLN A 666 -42.10 -10.71 -25.81
N ALA A 667 -40.80 -10.64 -25.57
CA ALA A 667 -39.87 -11.72 -25.82
C ALA A 667 -38.87 -11.82 -24.67
N SER A 668 -38.42 -13.04 -24.41
CA SER A 668 -37.39 -13.37 -23.43
C SER A 668 -36.29 -14.20 -24.07
N SER A 669 -35.18 -14.37 -23.35
CA SER A 669 -34.08 -15.23 -23.77
C SER A 669 -33.38 -15.81 -22.55
N ASN A 670 -32.71 -16.93 -22.74
CA ASN A 670 -31.83 -17.52 -21.72
C ASN A 670 -30.42 -16.87 -21.71
N ILE A 671 -30.25 -15.74 -22.41
CA ILE A 671 -28.99 -15.02 -22.54
C ILE A 671 -29.01 -13.85 -21.53
N PRO A 672 -28.11 -13.82 -20.53
CA PRO A 672 -28.00 -12.70 -19.60
C PRO A 672 -27.82 -11.38 -20.35
N ASN A 673 -28.60 -10.37 -19.97
CA ASN A 673 -28.54 -9.03 -20.55
C ASN A 673 -28.66 -9.00 -22.09
N ALA A 674 -29.46 -9.91 -22.66
CA ALA A 674 -29.67 -9.97 -24.11
C ALA A 674 -30.15 -8.62 -24.67
N VAL A 675 -29.50 -8.18 -25.74
CA VAL A 675 -29.96 -7.07 -26.55
C VAL A 675 -30.85 -7.63 -27.65
N TYR A 676 -32.11 -7.24 -27.64
CA TYR A 676 -33.09 -7.61 -28.66
C TYR A 676 -33.06 -6.60 -29.81
N SER A 677 -33.14 -7.10 -31.03
CA SER A 677 -33.50 -6.30 -32.21
C SER A 677 -34.81 -6.82 -32.78
N TYR A 678 -35.62 -5.89 -33.30
CA TYR A 678 -36.95 -6.17 -33.81
C TYR A 678 -37.02 -5.72 -35.26
N GLN A 679 -37.84 -6.39 -36.06
CA GLN A 679 -38.25 -5.92 -37.37
C GLN A 679 -39.72 -6.30 -37.59
N TRP A 680 -40.59 -5.29 -37.74
CA TRP A 680 -42.00 -5.52 -38.06
C TRP A 680 -42.21 -5.73 -39.56
N TYR A 681 -43.17 -6.58 -39.90
CA TYR A 681 -43.56 -6.95 -41.25
C TYR A 681 -45.06 -6.79 -41.43
N LYS A 682 -45.49 -6.44 -42.64
CA LYS A 682 -46.90 -6.50 -43.07
C LYS A 682 -47.02 -7.38 -44.30
N GLY A 683 -47.85 -8.42 -44.23
CA GLY A 683 -48.02 -9.36 -45.35
C GLY A 683 -46.70 -9.98 -45.82
N GLY A 684 -45.75 -10.20 -44.90
CA GLY A 684 -44.42 -10.75 -45.19
C GLY A 684 -43.38 -9.74 -45.70
N GLN A 685 -43.73 -8.47 -45.92
CA GLN A 685 -42.80 -7.43 -46.33
C GLN A 685 -42.33 -6.61 -45.13
N ALA A 686 -41.02 -6.38 -45.03
CA ALA A 686 -40.43 -5.61 -43.94
C ALA A 686 -40.92 -4.15 -44.01
N LEU A 687 -41.45 -3.66 -42.90
CA LEU A 687 -41.84 -2.26 -42.78
C LEU A 687 -40.60 -1.38 -42.66
N SER A 688 -40.74 -0.11 -43.03
CA SER A 688 -39.71 0.91 -42.84
C SER A 688 -40.24 2.00 -41.91
N GLU A 689 -39.36 2.50 -41.04
CA GLU A 689 -39.67 3.59 -40.11
C GLU A 689 -40.09 4.85 -40.88
N GLY A 690 -41.16 5.52 -40.42
CA GLY A 690 -41.65 6.74 -41.07
C GLY A 690 -42.82 7.39 -40.33
N SER A 691 -43.47 8.36 -40.98
CA SER A 691 -44.61 9.07 -40.39
C SER A 691 -45.81 8.16 -40.13
N ARG A 692 -46.03 7.15 -40.99
CA ARG A 692 -47.12 6.17 -40.89
C ARG A 692 -46.83 5.05 -39.90
N TYR A 693 -45.64 4.44 -39.99
CA TYR A 693 -45.23 3.30 -39.19
C TYR A 693 -44.10 3.75 -38.26
N GLN A 694 -44.39 3.81 -36.96
CA GLN A 694 -43.46 4.23 -35.94
C GLN A 694 -43.04 3.06 -35.03
N GLY A 695 -41.76 2.98 -34.70
CA GLY A 695 -41.24 1.92 -33.83
C GLY A 695 -41.07 0.57 -34.54
N VAL A 696 -40.82 0.58 -35.85
CA VAL A 696 -40.69 -0.60 -36.71
C VAL A 696 -39.53 -1.53 -36.31
N THR A 697 -38.55 -1.00 -35.58
CA THR A 697 -37.45 -1.78 -35.01
C THR A 697 -37.49 -1.88 -33.49
N THR A 698 -38.67 -1.73 -32.90
CA THR A 698 -38.90 -1.82 -31.44
C THR A 698 -39.92 -2.90 -31.12
N ASN A 699 -40.11 -3.17 -29.83
CA ASN A 699 -41.15 -4.09 -29.35
C ASN A 699 -42.59 -3.54 -29.48
N VAL A 700 -42.75 -2.32 -30.01
CA VAL A 700 -44.05 -1.67 -30.19
C VAL A 700 -44.12 -1.03 -31.59
N LEU A 701 -45.04 -1.50 -32.42
CA LEU A 701 -45.38 -0.84 -33.69
C LEU A 701 -46.58 0.07 -33.47
N ARG A 702 -46.43 1.36 -33.77
CA ARG A 702 -47.54 2.32 -33.83
C ARG A 702 -47.82 2.69 -35.28
N ILE A 703 -49.03 2.42 -35.73
CA ILE A 703 -49.56 2.80 -37.03
C ILE A 703 -50.34 4.09 -36.83
N VAL A 704 -49.78 5.22 -37.22
CA VAL A 704 -50.37 6.55 -36.98
C VAL A 704 -51.47 6.81 -37.99
N GLY A 705 -52.65 7.24 -37.54
CA GLY A 705 -53.77 7.68 -38.36
C GLY A 705 -54.27 6.62 -39.36
N ALA A 706 -54.42 5.37 -38.92
CA ALA A 706 -54.64 4.21 -39.78
C ALA A 706 -55.83 4.40 -40.74
N THR A 707 -55.64 3.99 -41.99
CA THR A 707 -56.68 3.95 -43.02
C THR A 707 -56.89 2.52 -43.52
N SER A 708 -57.82 2.31 -44.45
CA SER A 708 -58.05 0.98 -45.05
C SER A 708 -56.79 0.38 -45.69
N SER A 709 -55.82 1.20 -46.14
CA SER A 709 -54.54 0.71 -46.67
C SER A 709 -53.63 0.10 -45.60
N GLU A 710 -53.86 0.38 -44.33
CA GLU A 710 -53.10 -0.17 -43.19
C GLU A 710 -53.76 -1.42 -42.59
N ALA A 711 -54.97 -1.80 -43.03
CA ALA A 711 -55.55 -3.07 -42.62
C ALA A 711 -54.71 -4.26 -43.15
N GLY A 712 -54.65 -5.35 -42.39
CA GLY A 712 -53.95 -6.58 -42.76
C GLY A 712 -53.22 -7.25 -41.61
N GLN A 713 -52.47 -8.31 -41.93
CA GLN A 713 -51.70 -9.08 -40.95
C GLN A 713 -50.29 -8.52 -40.76
N TYR A 714 -49.90 -8.40 -39.49
CA TYR A 714 -48.60 -7.92 -39.05
C TYR A 714 -47.88 -9.00 -38.24
N THR A 715 -46.57 -9.13 -38.45
CA THR A 715 -45.69 -10.02 -37.69
C THR A 715 -44.44 -9.26 -37.28
N VAL A 716 -43.71 -9.76 -36.29
CA VAL A 716 -42.41 -9.20 -35.90
C VAL A 716 -41.39 -10.31 -35.76
N GLU A 717 -40.21 -10.10 -36.34
CA GLU A 717 -39.03 -10.91 -36.07
C GLU A 717 -38.27 -10.32 -34.89
N VAL A 718 -37.93 -11.15 -33.92
CA VAL A 718 -37.14 -10.77 -32.74
C VAL A 718 -35.84 -11.57 -32.76
N VAL A 719 -34.71 -10.86 -32.72
CA VAL A 719 -33.38 -11.46 -32.71
C VAL A 719 -32.69 -11.12 -31.40
N ALA A 720 -32.18 -12.13 -30.71
CA ALA A 720 -31.22 -11.97 -29.62
C ALA A 720 -29.92 -12.67 -30.04
N ASN A 721 -28.80 -11.98 -30.10
CA ASN A 721 -27.52 -12.61 -30.46
C ASN A 721 -26.81 -13.14 -29.21
N PRO A 722 -26.29 -14.38 -29.18
CA PRO A 722 -26.25 -15.39 -30.26
C PRO A 722 -27.42 -16.41 -30.24
N GLY A 723 -28.57 -16.07 -29.68
CA GLY A 723 -29.77 -16.92 -29.63
C GLY A 723 -30.60 -17.05 -30.91
N GLY A 724 -30.22 -16.36 -31.98
CA GLY A 724 -30.88 -16.44 -33.28
C GLY A 724 -32.14 -15.55 -33.38
N ALA A 725 -32.92 -15.80 -34.43
CA ALA A 725 -34.15 -15.06 -34.76
C ALA A 725 -35.40 -15.93 -34.54
N VAL A 726 -36.47 -15.34 -34.01
CA VAL A 726 -37.79 -15.96 -33.90
C VAL A 726 -38.85 -15.01 -34.43
N SER A 727 -39.77 -15.52 -35.27
CA SER A 727 -40.90 -14.75 -35.78
C SER A 727 -42.14 -14.95 -34.89
N SER A 728 -42.89 -13.87 -34.65
CA SER A 728 -44.16 -13.92 -33.92
C SER A 728 -45.27 -14.60 -34.74
N ALA A 729 -46.34 -15.03 -34.06
CA ALA A 729 -47.62 -15.23 -34.72
C ALA A 729 -48.15 -13.90 -35.30
N SER A 730 -49.04 -13.97 -36.30
CA SER A 730 -49.61 -12.80 -36.97
C SER A 730 -50.73 -12.14 -36.17
N ALA A 731 -50.75 -10.81 -36.12
CA ALA A 731 -51.85 -9.99 -35.59
C ALA A 731 -52.59 -9.27 -36.72
N LEU A 732 -53.92 -9.27 -36.70
CA LEU A 732 -54.78 -8.57 -37.64
C LEU A 732 -55.06 -7.13 -37.17
N VAL A 733 -54.74 -6.15 -38.02
CA VAL A 733 -55.22 -4.77 -37.86
C VAL A 733 -56.44 -4.58 -38.75
N SER A 734 -57.57 -4.21 -38.15
CA SER A 734 -58.81 -3.85 -38.86
C SER A 734 -59.12 -2.36 -38.66
N VAL A 735 -59.44 -1.66 -39.76
CA VAL A 735 -59.76 -0.23 -39.75
C VAL A 735 -61.19 -0.03 -40.23
N ASP A 736 -62.06 0.42 -39.33
CA ASP A 736 -63.48 0.66 -39.61
C ASP A 736 -63.75 2.13 -39.95
N ALA A 737 -64.82 2.40 -40.70
CA ALA A 737 -65.26 3.73 -41.07
C ALA A 737 -66.56 4.11 -40.32
N PRO A 738 -66.80 5.40 -40.02
CA PRO A 738 -68.08 5.86 -39.47
C PRO A 738 -69.24 5.59 -40.44
N PRO A 739 -70.49 5.52 -39.97
CA PRO A 739 -71.64 5.28 -40.82
C PRO A 739 -71.85 6.44 -41.79
N VAL A 740 -72.26 6.14 -43.02
CA VAL A 740 -72.66 7.14 -44.01
C VAL A 740 -74.04 6.78 -44.53
N VAL A 741 -75.02 7.67 -44.34
CA VAL A 741 -76.35 7.53 -44.96
C VAL A 741 -76.21 7.70 -46.47
N THR A 742 -76.56 6.66 -47.21
CA THR A 742 -76.49 6.61 -48.69
C THR A 742 -77.85 6.69 -49.36
N SER A 743 -78.93 6.42 -48.62
CA SER A 743 -80.32 6.63 -49.07
C SER A 743 -81.18 7.10 -47.90
N GLU A 744 -81.89 8.20 -48.11
CA GLU A 744 -82.76 8.87 -47.14
C GLU A 744 -84.18 8.24 -47.13
N PRO A 745 -84.92 8.30 -46.01
CA PRO A 745 -86.34 7.91 -45.98
C PRO A 745 -87.21 8.87 -46.80
N GLU A 746 -88.24 8.34 -47.46
CA GLU A 746 -89.20 9.11 -48.27
C GLU A 746 -90.47 9.51 -47.48
N ASP A 747 -91.13 10.59 -47.92
CA ASP A 747 -92.42 11.00 -47.37
C ASP A 747 -93.50 9.99 -47.81
N VAL A 748 -94.44 9.66 -46.92
CA VAL A 748 -95.44 8.60 -47.16
C VAL A 748 -96.85 9.15 -47.06
N SER A 749 -97.70 8.82 -48.04
CA SER A 749 -99.12 9.20 -48.05
C SER A 749 -100.00 7.96 -48.24
N VAL A 750 -100.70 7.55 -47.17
CA VAL A 750 -101.50 6.31 -47.16
C VAL A 750 -102.84 6.52 -46.43
N CYS A 751 -103.80 5.65 -46.69
CA CYS A 751 -105.11 5.70 -46.03
C CYS A 751 -105.02 5.27 -44.56
N GLU A 752 -105.83 5.88 -43.69
CA GLU A 752 -105.98 5.49 -42.29
C GLU A 752 -106.31 3.99 -42.16
N GLY A 753 -105.62 3.30 -41.24
CA GLY A 753 -105.65 1.86 -41.05
C GLY A 753 -104.72 1.06 -41.99
N SER A 754 -104.04 1.71 -42.93
CA SER A 754 -102.99 1.07 -43.76
C SER A 754 -101.62 1.15 -43.07
N ARG A 755 -100.66 0.33 -43.47
CA ARG A 755 -99.26 0.43 -42.98
C ARG A 755 -98.42 1.33 -43.88
N ALA A 756 -97.69 2.27 -43.28
CA ALA A 756 -96.63 3.03 -43.92
C ALA A 756 -95.27 2.39 -43.62
N GLN A 757 -94.38 2.37 -44.62
CA GLN A 757 -93.01 1.87 -44.52
C GLN A 757 -92.02 3.00 -44.82
N MET A 758 -91.00 3.15 -43.98
CA MET A 758 -89.86 4.04 -44.24
C MET A 758 -88.55 3.24 -44.17
N ILE A 759 -87.62 3.54 -45.08
CA ILE A 759 -86.38 2.80 -45.26
C ILE A 759 -85.20 3.79 -45.26
N VAL A 760 -84.10 3.42 -44.61
CA VAL A 760 -82.80 4.10 -44.72
C VAL A 760 -81.76 3.08 -45.23
N VAL A 761 -80.86 3.51 -46.12
CA VAL A 761 -79.68 2.71 -46.50
C VAL A 761 -78.44 3.45 -46.06
N ALA A 762 -77.57 2.79 -45.31
CA ALA A 762 -76.30 3.34 -44.86
C ALA A 762 -75.15 2.36 -45.09
N SER A 763 -73.96 2.89 -45.28
CA SER A 763 -72.70 2.14 -45.39
C SER A 763 -71.88 2.29 -44.11
N GLY A 764 -71.03 1.31 -43.81
CA GLY A 764 -70.25 1.21 -42.58
C GLY A 764 -70.39 -0.19 -41.94
N GLY A 765 -69.39 -0.61 -41.18
CA GLY A 765 -69.44 -1.89 -40.45
C GLY A 765 -70.24 -1.78 -39.16
N GLY A 766 -70.95 -2.84 -38.76
CA GLY A 766 -71.58 -2.94 -37.44
C GLY A 766 -72.69 -1.90 -37.17
N LEU A 767 -73.47 -1.55 -38.18
CA LEU A 767 -74.49 -0.50 -38.08
C LEU A 767 -75.63 -0.86 -37.11
N GLN A 768 -76.01 0.12 -36.29
CA GLN A 768 -77.18 0.10 -35.40
C GLN A 768 -78.10 1.25 -35.78
N TYR A 769 -79.41 1.02 -35.79
CA TYR A 769 -80.41 2.00 -36.18
C TYR A 769 -81.30 2.37 -34.99
N GLN A 770 -81.83 3.59 -34.98
CA GLN A 770 -82.91 4.00 -34.10
C GLN A 770 -83.77 5.04 -34.81
N TRP A 771 -85.05 4.72 -35.01
CA TRP A 771 -86.00 5.67 -35.59
C TRP A 771 -86.61 6.59 -34.52
N TYR A 772 -86.93 7.81 -34.91
CA TYR A 772 -87.50 8.87 -34.09
C TYR A 772 -88.73 9.45 -34.78
N ALA A 773 -89.76 9.78 -34.00
CA ALA A 773 -90.93 10.51 -34.45
C ALA A 773 -91.19 11.68 -33.50
N SER A 774 -91.46 12.87 -34.04
CA SER A 774 -91.84 14.06 -33.26
C SER A 774 -90.91 14.37 -32.07
N GLY A 775 -89.62 14.08 -32.20
CA GLY A 775 -88.61 14.36 -31.16
C GLY A 775 -88.31 13.21 -30.20
N ALA A 776 -89.03 12.08 -30.26
CA ALA A 776 -88.85 10.94 -29.37
C ALA A 776 -88.49 9.65 -30.13
N PRO A 777 -87.69 8.74 -29.55
CA PRO A 777 -87.38 7.46 -30.17
C PRO A 777 -88.64 6.59 -30.27
N ILE A 778 -88.83 5.93 -31.40
CA ILE A 778 -89.88 4.94 -31.60
C ILE A 778 -89.40 3.63 -30.96
N PRO A 779 -90.06 3.12 -29.89
CA PRO A 779 -89.61 1.92 -29.20
C PRO A 779 -89.56 0.70 -30.14
N GLY A 780 -88.43 -0.02 -30.13
CA GLY A 780 -88.24 -1.23 -30.93
C GLY A 780 -87.85 -1.01 -32.40
N ALA A 781 -87.93 0.23 -32.91
CA ALA A 781 -87.57 0.55 -34.30
C ALA A 781 -86.05 0.67 -34.47
N THR A 782 -85.37 -0.48 -34.52
CA THR A 782 -83.90 -0.60 -34.51
C THR A 782 -83.30 -1.22 -35.79
N GLY A 783 -84.13 -1.43 -36.81
CA GLY A 783 -83.71 -1.87 -38.14
C GLY A 783 -83.56 -0.71 -39.13
N ALA A 784 -83.00 -1.02 -40.30
CA ALA A 784 -82.92 -0.10 -41.44
C ALA A 784 -84.29 0.28 -42.03
N THR A 785 -85.36 -0.40 -41.61
CA THR A 785 -86.74 -0.17 -42.03
C THR A 785 -87.63 -0.06 -40.80
N VAL A 786 -88.59 0.86 -40.82
CA VAL A 786 -89.68 0.93 -39.85
C VAL A 786 -91.03 0.85 -40.58
N GLU A 787 -91.93 0.04 -40.05
CA GLU A 787 -93.30 -0.12 -40.55
C GLU A 787 -94.30 0.14 -39.42
N GLN A 788 -95.31 0.97 -39.69
CA GLN A 788 -96.31 1.34 -38.70
C GLN A 788 -97.68 1.49 -39.34
N GLU A 789 -98.71 0.96 -38.68
CA GLU A 789 -100.11 1.21 -39.05
C GLU A 789 -100.46 2.68 -38.77
N VAL A 790 -101.01 3.34 -39.77
CA VAL A 790 -101.26 4.78 -39.78
C VAL A 790 -102.62 5.09 -39.19
N VAL A 791 -102.63 5.94 -38.17
CA VAL A 791 -103.85 6.49 -37.53
C VAL A 791 -103.97 7.98 -37.81
N ALA A 792 -105.17 8.57 -37.71
CA ALA A 792 -105.37 10.00 -37.96
C ALA A 792 -104.40 10.94 -37.21
N ALA A 793 -103.95 10.60 -35.99
CA ALA A 793 -103.02 11.42 -35.22
C ALA A 793 -101.59 11.46 -35.80
N MET A 794 -101.27 10.61 -36.78
CA MET A 794 -99.97 10.59 -37.45
C MET A 794 -99.90 11.56 -38.64
N ASP A 795 -100.99 12.24 -38.98
CA ASP A 795 -101.00 13.21 -40.09
C ASP A 795 -100.09 14.41 -39.78
N GLY A 796 -99.13 14.66 -40.66
CA GLY A 796 -98.07 15.67 -40.50
C GLY A 796 -96.90 15.25 -39.60
N MET A 797 -96.86 14.01 -39.10
CA MET A 797 -95.77 13.51 -38.24
C MET A 797 -94.44 13.43 -39.00
N ARG A 798 -93.35 13.88 -38.36
CA ARG A 798 -91.99 13.84 -38.91
C ARG A 798 -91.19 12.71 -38.31
N VAL A 799 -90.58 11.89 -39.17
CA VAL A 799 -89.87 10.67 -38.81
C VAL A 799 -88.45 10.68 -39.39
N TRP A 800 -87.44 10.28 -38.61
CA TRP A 800 -86.04 10.16 -39.07
C TRP A 800 -85.33 9.01 -38.35
N CYS A 801 -84.17 8.60 -38.86
CA CYS A 801 -83.35 7.55 -38.28
C CYS A 801 -81.96 8.09 -37.89
N VAL A 802 -81.43 7.63 -36.77
CA VAL A 802 -80.01 7.77 -36.43
C VAL A 802 -79.34 6.42 -36.65
N VAL A 803 -78.30 6.39 -37.48
CA VAL A 803 -77.48 5.21 -37.78
C VAL A 803 -76.12 5.38 -37.12
N ARG A 804 -75.71 4.45 -36.25
CA ARG A 804 -74.44 4.52 -35.51
C ARG A 804 -73.63 3.24 -35.62
N ASN A 805 -72.31 3.34 -35.48
CA ASN A 805 -71.42 2.25 -35.15
C ASN A 805 -70.37 2.73 -34.14
N ASP A 806 -69.40 1.89 -33.80
CA ASP A 806 -68.36 2.23 -32.82
C ASP A 806 -67.48 3.43 -33.24
N CYS A 807 -67.52 3.82 -34.52
CA CYS A 807 -66.75 4.92 -35.10
C CYS A 807 -67.51 6.23 -35.26
N GLY A 808 -68.82 6.25 -35.02
CA GLY A 808 -69.62 7.48 -35.07
C GLY A 808 -71.09 7.25 -35.40
N GLU A 809 -71.79 8.35 -35.70
CA GLU A 809 -73.20 8.35 -36.04
C GLU A 809 -73.50 9.26 -37.24
N ALA A 810 -74.57 8.93 -37.97
CA ALA A 810 -75.15 9.72 -39.04
C ALA A 810 -76.67 9.78 -38.88
N THR A 811 -77.25 10.95 -39.06
CA THR A 811 -78.70 11.19 -38.92
C THR A 811 -79.31 11.43 -40.29
N THR A 812 -80.43 10.77 -40.59
CA THR A 812 -81.17 10.96 -41.86
C THR A 812 -81.90 12.30 -41.88
N ARG A 813 -82.39 12.70 -43.06
CA ARG A 813 -83.44 13.72 -43.15
C ARG A 813 -84.71 13.29 -42.43
N GLN A 814 -85.59 14.26 -42.19
CA GLN A 814 -86.95 14.02 -41.71
C GLN A 814 -87.89 13.73 -42.90
N ALA A 815 -88.63 12.62 -42.82
CA ALA A 815 -89.71 12.26 -43.73
C ALA A 815 -91.09 12.56 -43.09
N VAL A 816 -92.07 12.96 -43.89
CA VAL A 816 -93.42 13.34 -43.42
C VAL A 816 -94.44 12.23 -43.69
N VAL A 817 -95.32 11.95 -42.73
CA VAL A 817 -96.48 11.06 -42.88
C VAL A 817 -97.74 11.87 -43.20
N THR A 818 -98.47 11.50 -44.24
CA THR A 818 -99.77 12.09 -44.62
C THR A 818 -100.88 11.03 -44.60
N VAL A 819 -101.98 11.30 -43.90
CA VAL A 819 -103.07 10.34 -43.67
C VAL A 819 -104.32 10.68 -44.48
N LYS A 820 -104.71 9.78 -45.39
CA LYS A 820 -105.91 9.90 -46.22
C LYS A 820 -107.12 9.21 -45.57
N ARG A 821 -108.35 9.71 -45.79
CA ARG A 821 -109.57 9.21 -45.11
C ARG A 821 -110.71 8.87 -46.09
N LYS A 822 -111.60 7.95 -45.69
CA LYS A 822 -112.85 7.62 -46.41
C LYS A 822 -113.82 8.82 -46.45
N PRO A 823 -114.74 8.90 -47.42
CA PRO A 823 -115.76 9.95 -47.42
C PRO A 823 -116.80 9.72 -46.30
N GLN A 824 -117.39 10.80 -45.81
CA GLN A 824 -118.39 10.79 -44.75
C GLN A 824 -119.70 11.41 -45.26
N ILE A 825 -120.82 10.68 -45.20
CA ILE A 825 -122.15 11.25 -45.46
C ILE A 825 -122.58 12.06 -44.24
N VAL A 826 -122.92 13.33 -44.48
CA VAL A 826 -123.34 14.28 -43.42
C VAL A 826 -124.83 14.63 -43.51
N GLU A 827 -125.48 14.39 -44.64
CA GLU A 827 -126.94 14.54 -44.80
C GLU A 827 -127.51 13.41 -45.67
N GLN A 828 -128.59 12.78 -45.21
CA GLN A 828 -129.23 11.61 -45.84
C GLN A 828 -130.34 12.01 -46.82
N PRO A 829 -130.66 11.18 -47.85
CA PRO A 829 -131.81 11.42 -48.72
C PRO A 829 -133.17 11.28 -48.01
N GLN A 830 -134.23 11.78 -48.65
CA GLN A 830 -135.62 11.68 -48.18
C GLN A 830 -136.54 11.15 -49.29
N GLY A 831 -137.47 10.24 -48.94
CA GLY A 831 -138.47 9.64 -49.86
C GLY A 831 -139.85 10.29 -49.79
N GLY A 832 -140.88 9.73 -50.45
CA GLY A 832 -142.25 10.32 -50.45
C GLY A 832 -143.29 9.63 -51.35
N GLN A 833 -144.54 10.13 -51.36
CA GLN A 833 -145.61 9.67 -52.27
C GLN A 833 -145.73 10.62 -53.48
N VAL A 834 -145.93 10.07 -54.68
CA VAL A 834 -146.00 10.84 -55.94
C VAL A 834 -147.15 10.35 -56.80
N SER A 835 -147.96 11.27 -57.34
CA SER A 835 -149.03 10.93 -58.28
C SER A 835 -148.48 10.49 -59.65
N SER A 836 -149.26 9.73 -60.41
CA SER A 836 -148.85 9.30 -61.76
C SER A 836 -148.51 10.51 -62.63
N GLY A 837 -147.33 10.54 -63.23
CA GLY A 837 -146.80 11.65 -64.02
C GLY A 837 -146.09 12.75 -63.21
N GLY A 838 -145.99 12.64 -61.88
CA GLY A 838 -145.30 13.61 -61.01
C GLY A 838 -143.77 13.54 -61.05
N THR A 839 -143.08 14.32 -60.20
CA THR A 839 -141.61 14.37 -60.11
C THR A 839 -141.14 14.31 -58.64
N ILE A 840 -140.02 13.63 -58.36
CA ILE A 840 -139.34 13.58 -57.05
C ILE A 840 -137.82 13.72 -57.19
N GLU A 841 -137.17 14.34 -56.20
CA GLU A 841 -135.70 14.49 -56.11
C GLU A 841 -135.17 13.89 -54.80
N LEU A 842 -134.15 13.04 -54.89
CA LEU A 842 -133.40 12.47 -53.77
C LEU A 842 -132.02 13.12 -53.71
N ARG A 843 -131.56 13.59 -52.53
CA ARG A 843 -130.28 14.33 -52.37
C ARG A 843 -129.43 13.79 -51.20
N VAL A 844 -128.11 13.79 -51.34
CA VAL A 844 -127.14 13.46 -50.26
C VAL A 844 -126.07 14.55 -50.14
N VAL A 845 -125.54 14.80 -48.94
CA VAL A 845 -124.39 15.70 -48.71
C VAL A 845 -123.24 14.92 -48.08
N VAL A 846 -122.01 15.12 -48.57
CA VAL A 846 -120.83 14.33 -48.22
C VAL A 846 -119.64 15.25 -47.95
N GLN A 847 -118.87 14.94 -46.91
CA GLN A 847 -117.55 15.49 -46.64
C GLN A 847 -116.46 14.50 -47.08
N GLY A 848 -115.50 14.95 -47.88
CA GLY A 848 -114.39 14.14 -48.37
C GLY A 848 -113.86 14.65 -49.71
N GLU A 849 -112.60 14.35 -50.00
CA GLU A 849 -111.98 14.72 -51.28
C GLU A 849 -112.13 13.59 -52.31
N ASN A 850 -112.18 13.97 -53.59
CA ASN A 850 -112.24 13.04 -54.74
C ASN A 850 -113.37 12.00 -54.67
N VAL A 851 -114.54 12.41 -54.19
CA VAL A 851 -115.69 11.52 -53.98
C VAL A 851 -116.44 11.20 -55.28
N ARG A 852 -116.98 9.99 -55.37
CA ARG A 852 -117.82 9.50 -56.49
C ARG A 852 -119.11 8.91 -55.94
N TYR A 853 -120.25 9.17 -56.59
CA TYR A 853 -121.59 8.73 -56.19
C TYR A 853 -122.14 7.65 -57.12
N GLN A 854 -123.01 6.77 -56.61
CA GLN A 854 -123.82 5.84 -57.41
C GLN A 854 -125.15 5.56 -56.71
N TRP A 855 -126.27 6.02 -57.29
CA TRP A 855 -127.59 5.68 -56.78
C TRP A 855 -127.99 4.26 -57.18
N LYS A 856 -128.74 3.59 -56.31
CA LYS A 856 -129.34 2.28 -56.53
C LYS A 856 -130.84 2.34 -56.24
N LYS A 857 -131.62 1.57 -57.00
CA LYS A 857 -133.04 1.29 -56.75
C LYS A 857 -133.20 -0.19 -56.46
N ASP A 858 -133.85 -0.53 -55.36
CA ASP A 858 -134.15 -1.91 -54.94
C ASP A 858 -132.89 -2.81 -55.00
N GLY A 859 -131.75 -2.28 -54.57
CA GLY A 859 -130.44 -2.94 -54.56
C GLY A 859 -129.66 -2.91 -55.88
N GLN A 860 -130.25 -2.46 -56.99
CA GLN A 860 -129.58 -2.39 -58.30
C GLN A 860 -129.10 -0.98 -58.64
N ALA A 861 -127.88 -0.86 -59.17
CA ALA A 861 -127.33 0.42 -59.60
C ALA A 861 -128.14 1.02 -60.74
N ILE A 862 -128.48 2.30 -60.60
CA ILE A 862 -129.17 3.07 -61.62
C ILE A 862 -128.11 3.63 -62.57
N PRO A 863 -128.09 3.21 -63.86
CA PRO A 863 -127.09 3.68 -64.80
C PRO A 863 -127.11 5.21 -64.94
N GLY A 864 -125.95 5.86 -64.84
CA GLY A 864 -125.79 7.31 -65.00
C GLY A 864 -126.16 8.16 -63.77
N ALA A 865 -126.70 7.57 -62.71
CA ALA A 865 -127.04 8.29 -61.49
C ALA A 865 -125.82 8.48 -60.57
N THR A 866 -124.88 9.34 -60.98
CA THR A 866 -123.59 9.55 -60.32
C THR A 866 -123.41 10.92 -59.68
N GLY A 867 -124.50 11.67 -59.53
CA GLY A 867 -124.52 12.95 -58.83
C GLY A 867 -124.91 12.80 -57.35
N SER A 868 -124.69 13.86 -56.58
CA SER A 868 -125.21 13.98 -55.20
C SER A 868 -126.74 14.15 -55.14
N VAL A 869 -127.39 14.28 -56.29
CA VAL A 869 -128.85 14.37 -56.46
C VAL A 869 -129.28 13.39 -57.55
N TYR A 870 -130.38 12.67 -57.32
CA TYR A 870 -131.06 11.84 -58.31
C TYR A 870 -132.53 12.27 -58.44
N ARG A 871 -132.96 12.54 -59.68
CA ARG A 871 -134.28 13.09 -60.00
C ARG A 871 -135.05 12.13 -60.89
N ILE A 872 -136.32 11.91 -60.56
CA ILE A 872 -137.24 11.05 -61.32
C ILE A 872 -138.40 11.93 -61.78
N GLU A 873 -138.62 12.01 -63.10
CA GLU A 873 -139.72 12.76 -63.72
C GLU A 873 -140.74 11.80 -64.35
N ASN A 874 -141.99 12.26 -64.50
CA ASN A 874 -143.10 11.45 -65.04
C ASN A 874 -143.32 10.13 -64.29
N PHE A 875 -143.38 10.20 -62.96
CA PHE A 875 -143.40 9.06 -62.06
C PHE A 875 -144.48 8.03 -62.42
N SER A 876 -144.08 6.76 -62.56
CA SER A 876 -144.94 5.63 -62.87
C SER A 876 -144.91 4.58 -61.76
N SER A 877 -145.77 3.55 -61.83
CA SER A 877 -145.71 2.43 -60.88
C SER A 877 -144.36 1.68 -60.91
N GLY A 878 -143.61 1.75 -62.02
CA GLY A 878 -142.28 1.15 -62.15
C GLY A 878 -141.18 1.92 -61.41
N ASP A 879 -141.42 3.17 -61.01
CA ASP A 879 -140.45 4.02 -60.32
C ASP A 879 -140.58 3.94 -58.80
N ALA A 880 -141.67 3.34 -58.30
CA ALA A 880 -141.84 3.04 -56.89
C ALA A 880 -140.83 1.98 -56.42
N GLY A 881 -140.25 2.17 -55.23
CA GLY A 881 -139.20 1.29 -54.68
C GLY A 881 -138.35 1.99 -53.61
N GLN A 882 -137.31 1.29 -53.15
CA GLN A 882 -136.28 1.80 -52.23
C GLN A 882 -135.06 2.34 -52.97
N TYR A 883 -134.54 3.48 -52.54
CA TYR A 883 -133.37 4.14 -53.12
C TYR A 883 -132.27 4.34 -52.08
N VAL A 884 -131.02 4.16 -52.50
CA VAL A 884 -129.80 4.35 -51.69
C VAL A 884 -128.67 4.90 -52.56
N VAL A 885 -127.73 5.67 -52.01
CA VAL A 885 -126.53 6.13 -52.72
C VAL A 885 -125.26 5.63 -52.04
N GLU A 886 -124.36 5.04 -52.84
CA GLU A 886 -123.01 4.70 -52.41
C GLU A 886 -122.05 5.82 -52.80
N VAL A 887 -121.17 6.20 -51.86
CA VAL A 887 -120.19 7.27 -52.02
C VAL A 887 -118.80 6.72 -51.74
N SER A 888 -117.86 6.96 -52.64
CA SER A 888 -116.52 6.36 -52.57
C SER A 888 -115.39 7.33 -52.87
N ASN A 889 -114.21 7.10 -52.28
CA ASN A 889 -112.93 7.68 -52.69
C ASN A 889 -111.81 6.62 -52.65
N GLU A 890 -110.55 7.03 -52.81
CA GLU A 890 -109.40 6.10 -52.82
C GLU A 890 -109.22 5.28 -51.53
N CYS A 891 -109.78 5.74 -50.40
CA CYS A 891 -109.71 5.03 -49.12
C CYS A 891 -110.91 4.12 -48.85
N GLY A 892 -111.97 4.16 -49.67
CA GLY A 892 -113.09 3.22 -49.60
C GLY A 892 -114.47 3.83 -49.86
N VAL A 893 -115.50 3.05 -49.53
CA VAL A 893 -116.92 3.33 -49.83
C VAL A 893 -117.75 3.47 -48.55
N VAL A 894 -118.77 4.33 -48.58
CA VAL A 894 -119.79 4.54 -47.55
C VAL A 894 -121.16 4.62 -48.23
N SER A 895 -122.21 4.03 -47.64
CA SER A 895 -123.58 4.02 -48.21
C SER A 895 -124.53 4.90 -47.39
N SER A 896 -125.49 5.54 -48.04
CA SER A 896 -126.60 6.26 -47.37
C SER A 896 -127.57 5.28 -46.71
N SER A 897 -128.53 5.80 -45.94
CA SER A 897 -129.72 5.05 -45.55
C SER A 897 -130.68 4.85 -46.74
N ASP A 898 -131.48 3.79 -46.71
CA ASP A 898 -132.51 3.51 -47.72
C ASP A 898 -133.73 4.44 -47.58
N VAL A 899 -134.32 4.90 -48.69
CA VAL A 899 -135.55 5.74 -48.73
C VAL A 899 -136.60 5.20 -49.71
N THR A 900 -137.89 5.27 -49.38
CA THR A 900 -138.98 4.65 -50.18
C THR A 900 -139.85 5.66 -50.94
N VAL A 901 -140.31 5.31 -52.16
CA VAL A 901 -141.21 6.14 -53.02
C VAL A 901 -142.42 5.32 -53.56
N VAL A 902 -143.67 5.85 -53.56
CA VAL A 902 -144.95 5.11 -53.92
C VAL A 902 -146.03 5.93 -54.72
N LEU A 903 -147.06 5.26 -55.34
CA LEU A 903 -148.14 5.79 -56.25
C LEU A 903 -149.60 5.78 -55.64
N SER A 904 -150.55 6.67 -56.07
CA SER A 904 -151.96 6.87 -55.52
C SER A 904 -153.18 6.31 -56.35
N SER A 905 -154.44 6.13 -55.80
CA SER A 905 -155.62 5.37 -56.36
C SER A 905 -156.95 6.14 -56.73
N VAL A 906 -157.86 5.57 -57.59
CA VAL A 906 -159.04 6.25 -58.23
C VAL A 906 -160.37 6.31 -57.43
N GLU A 907 -160.69 5.34 -56.55
CA GLU A 907 -161.92 5.41 -55.71
C GLU A 907 -161.81 6.50 -54.62
N GLU A 908 -160.59 6.75 -54.13
CA GLU A 908 -160.28 7.87 -53.24
C GLU A 908 -160.55 9.22 -53.93
N GLU A 909 -160.30 9.33 -55.25
CA GLU A 909 -160.63 10.53 -56.02
C GLU A 909 -162.15 10.79 -56.10
N ALA A 910 -162.98 9.75 -56.19
CA ALA A 910 -164.45 9.89 -56.31
C ALA A 910 -165.13 10.35 -55.01
N MET A 911 -164.62 9.90 -53.85
CA MET A 911 -165.07 10.37 -52.54
C MET A 911 -164.66 11.83 -52.28
N VAL A 912 -163.44 12.20 -52.65
CA VAL A 912 -162.98 13.60 -52.60
C VAL A 912 -163.81 14.49 -53.53
N ALA A 913 -164.26 13.97 -54.67
CA ALA A 913 -165.11 14.69 -55.63
C ALA A 913 -166.60 14.82 -55.20
N GLY A 914 -166.99 14.28 -54.04
CA GLY A 914 -168.30 14.52 -53.42
C GLY A 914 -169.45 13.61 -53.86
N TYR A 915 -169.16 12.49 -54.54
CA TYR A 915 -170.18 11.50 -54.91
C TYR A 915 -170.41 10.46 -53.79
N GLY A 916 -171.67 10.03 -53.60
CA GLY A 916 -172.02 8.99 -52.63
C GLY A 916 -173.41 8.38 -52.84
N VAL A 917 -173.59 7.12 -52.49
CA VAL A 917 -174.88 6.41 -52.57
C VAL A 917 -175.10 5.55 -51.32
N SER A 918 -176.31 5.60 -50.76
CA SER A 918 -176.78 4.68 -49.71
C SER A 918 -178.23 4.27 -49.95
N VAL A 919 -178.64 3.08 -49.47
CA VAL A 919 -179.97 2.49 -49.74
C VAL A 919 -180.64 2.03 -48.45
N GLN A 920 -181.94 2.32 -48.26
CA GLN A 920 -182.73 1.94 -47.06
C GLN A 920 -184.23 1.68 -47.36
N PRO A 921 -184.95 0.81 -46.60
CA PRO A 921 -184.40 -0.09 -45.58
C PRO A 921 -183.54 -1.19 -46.21
N GLN A 922 -182.68 -1.78 -45.37
CA GLN A 922 -181.90 -2.95 -45.74
C GLN A 922 -182.09 -4.03 -44.64
N PRO A 923 -182.65 -5.21 -44.94
CA PRO A 923 -183.06 -5.70 -46.27
C PRO A 923 -184.31 -5.00 -46.82
N ALA A 924 -184.36 -4.87 -48.14
CA ALA A 924 -185.47 -4.30 -48.90
C ALA A 924 -186.46 -5.39 -49.35
N THR A 925 -187.75 -5.05 -49.43
CA THR A 925 -188.79 -5.97 -49.91
C THR A 925 -189.27 -5.56 -51.31
N GLU A 926 -190.14 -4.55 -51.40
CA GLU A 926 -190.74 -4.10 -52.66
C GLU A 926 -190.29 -2.71 -53.10
N ARG A 927 -189.93 -1.83 -52.16
CA ARG A 927 -189.43 -0.47 -52.44
C ARG A 927 -188.23 -0.13 -51.56
N VAL A 928 -187.34 0.71 -52.10
CA VAL A 928 -186.20 1.29 -51.38
C VAL A 928 -186.13 2.79 -51.57
N GLU A 929 -185.66 3.49 -50.55
CA GLU A 929 -185.19 4.86 -50.65
C GLU A 929 -183.68 4.87 -50.91
N LEU A 930 -183.30 5.50 -52.03
CA LEU A 930 -181.92 5.82 -52.36
C LEU A 930 -181.60 7.21 -51.86
N VAL A 931 -180.55 7.35 -51.05
CA VAL A 931 -179.95 8.65 -50.72
C VAL A 931 -178.73 8.83 -51.62
N LEU A 932 -178.87 9.72 -52.60
CA LEU A 932 -177.84 10.03 -53.58
C LEU A 932 -177.18 11.34 -53.21
N ARG A 933 -175.85 11.34 -53.10
CA ARG A 933 -175.02 12.53 -52.98
C ARG A 933 -174.22 12.71 -54.25
N SER A 934 -174.27 13.91 -54.79
CA SER A 934 -173.44 14.34 -55.91
C SER A 934 -173.30 15.85 -55.89
N PRO A 935 -172.32 16.42 -56.59
CA PRO A 935 -172.34 17.83 -56.96
C PRO A 935 -173.69 18.19 -57.64
N ALA A 936 -174.22 19.38 -57.35
CA ALA A 936 -175.56 19.79 -57.80
C ALA A 936 -175.66 19.79 -59.34
N GLY A 937 -176.74 19.22 -59.87
CA GLY A 937 -176.95 19.15 -61.33
C GLY A 937 -176.26 17.99 -62.03
N ALA A 938 -175.54 17.11 -61.31
CA ALA A 938 -174.93 15.93 -61.91
C ALA A 938 -176.01 14.92 -62.34
N MET A 939 -175.94 14.49 -63.60
CA MET A 939 -176.69 13.33 -64.06
C MET A 939 -176.06 12.07 -63.46
N VAL A 940 -176.87 11.35 -62.70
CA VAL A 940 -176.46 10.16 -61.98
C VAL A 940 -177.33 9.00 -62.42
N THR A 941 -176.69 7.87 -62.66
CA THR A 941 -177.37 6.59 -62.88
C THR A 941 -177.04 5.68 -61.70
N VAL A 942 -178.09 5.10 -61.11
CA VAL A 942 -177.99 4.17 -59.99
C VAL A 942 -178.44 2.81 -60.47
N GLU A 943 -177.44 1.99 -60.75
CA GLU A 943 -177.60 0.64 -61.28
C GLU A 943 -177.46 -0.37 -60.13
N VAL A 944 -178.25 -1.43 -60.19
CA VAL A 944 -178.04 -2.61 -59.37
C VAL A 944 -177.20 -3.57 -60.18
N VAL A 945 -176.06 -3.94 -59.64
CA VAL A 945 -175.25 -5.02 -60.17
C VAL A 945 -175.35 -6.23 -59.25
N ASP A 946 -175.43 -7.43 -59.84
CA ASP A 946 -175.25 -8.66 -59.08
C ASP A 946 -173.82 -8.79 -58.55
N VAL A 947 -173.55 -9.82 -57.76
CA VAL A 947 -172.22 -10.08 -57.18
C VAL A 947 -171.13 -10.31 -58.23
N SER A 948 -171.49 -10.61 -59.48
CA SER A 948 -170.54 -10.72 -60.60
C SER A 948 -170.24 -9.37 -61.27
N GLY A 949 -170.90 -8.29 -60.83
CA GLY A 949 -170.75 -6.95 -61.38
C GLY A 949 -171.61 -6.70 -62.63
N ARG A 950 -172.48 -7.64 -63.02
CA ARG A 950 -173.41 -7.47 -64.14
C ARG A 950 -174.60 -6.63 -63.71
N VAL A 951 -174.97 -5.62 -64.51
CA VAL A 951 -176.16 -4.80 -64.26
C VAL A 951 -177.42 -5.64 -64.44
N VAL A 952 -178.18 -5.79 -63.36
CA VAL A 952 -179.41 -6.60 -63.29
C VAL A 952 -180.66 -5.74 -63.13
N GLY A 953 -180.48 -4.44 -62.89
CA GLY A 953 -181.57 -3.48 -62.87
C GLY A 953 -181.05 -2.06 -62.74
N GLN A 954 -181.93 -1.09 -62.98
CA GLN A 954 -181.66 0.31 -62.73
C GLN A 954 -182.75 0.81 -61.79
N LEU A 955 -182.35 1.28 -60.60
CA LEU A 955 -183.30 1.77 -59.61
C LEU A 955 -183.66 3.22 -59.86
N TRP A 956 -182.71 4.00 -60.37
CA TRP A 956 -182.93 5.40 -60.62
C TRP A 956 -181.98 5.97 -61.66
N GLN A 957 -182.49 6.90 -62.45
CA GLN A 957 -181.68 7.77 -63.28
C GLN A 957 -182.31 9.15 -63.32
N GLY A 958 -181.47 10.15 -63.19
CA GLY A 958 -181.91 11.52 -63.27
C GLY A 958 -180.81 12.48 -62.88
N VAL A 959 -181.16 13.76 -62.89
CA VAL A 959 -180.31 14.80 -62.33
C VAL A 959 -180.63 14.92 -60.85
N VAL A 960 -179.62 14.77 -60.00
CA VAL A 960 -179.78 14.92 -58.55
C VAL A 960 -180.06 16.40 -58.26
N GLN A 961 -181.27 16.68 -57.78
CA GLN A 961 -181.71 18.03 -57.42
C GLN A 961 -181.07 18.43 -56.09
N GLY A 962 -180.06 19.32 -56.15
CA GLY A 962 -179.23 19.69 -55.00
C GLY A 962 -178.04 18.76 -54.77
N THR A 963 -177.40 18.85 -53.60
CA THR A 963 -176.23 18.02 -53.25
C THR A 963 -176.59 16.65 -52.67
N SER A 964 -177.86 16.48 -52.28
CA SER A 964 -178.41 15.22 -51.82
C SER A 964 -179.88 15.12 -52.23
N GLN A 965 -180.28 13.98 -52.79
CA GLN A 965 -181.68 13.69 -53.11
C GLN A 965 -182.05 12.32 -52.58
N ARG A 966 -183.23 12.23 -51.98
CA ARG A 966 -183.86 10.97 -51.62
C ARG A 966 -184.85 10.58 -52.71
N VAL A 967 -184.73 9.36 -53.20
CA VAL A 967 -185.64 8.84 -54.23
C VAL A 967 -186.14 7.47 -53.85
N GLU A 968 -187.45 7.32 -53.84
CA GLU A 968 -188.09 6.03 -53.68
C GLU A 968 -188.07 5.30 -55.02
N ALA A 969 -187.51 4.10 -55.04
CA ALA A 969 -187.35 3.24 -56.19
C ALA A 969 -188.06 1.91 -55.96
N ASP A 970 -188.70 1.42 -57.02
CA ASP A 970 -189.36 0.13 -57.02
C ASP A 970 -188.34 -0.98 -57.28
N CYS A 971 -188.24 -1.93 -56.35
CA CYS A 971 -187.40 -3.11 -56.48
C CYS A 971 -188.22 -4.41 -56.49
N SER A 972 -189.55 -4.35 -56.64
CA SER A 972 -190.46 -5.49 -56.68
C SER A 972 -190.27 -6.43 -57.87
N GLN A 973 -189.38 -6.11 -58.81
CA GLN A 973 -188.97 -6.98 -59.92
C GLN A 973 -187.68 -7.78 -59.64
N LEU A 974 -186.93 -7.42 -58.59
CA LEU A 974 -185.69 -8.11 -58.23
C LEU A 974 -185.98 -9.34 -57.35
N ALA A 975 -185.41 -10.50 -57.70
CA ALA A 975 -185.49 -11.70 -56.87
C ALA A 975 -184.65 -11.53 -55.59
N SER A 976 -185.04 -12.24 -54.52
CA SER A 976 -184.30 -12.21 -53.24
C SER A 976 -182.82 -12.55 -53.45
N GLY A 977 -181.91 -11.75 -52.90
CA GLY A 977 -180.48 -11.88 -53.15
C GLY A 977 -179.64 -10.66 -52.71
N VAL A 978 -178.32 -10.79 -52.82
CA VAL A 978 -177.33 -9.73 -52.53
C VAL A 978 -176.83 -9.11 -53.82
N TYR A 979 -176.82 -7.79 -53.85
CA TYR A 979 -176.44 -6.95 -54.98
C TYR A 979 -175.57 -5.78 -54.50
N ARG A 980 -175.02 -5.02 -55.44
CA ARG A 980 -174.46 -3.69 -55.17
C ARG A 980 -175.22 -2.63 -55.95
N CYS A 981 -175.57 -1.56 -55.27
CA CYS A 981 -176.04 -0.34 -55.87
C CYS A 981 -174.83 0.52 -56.27
N VAL A 982 -174.61 0.71 -57.57
CA VAL A 982 -173.49 1.48 -58.10
C VAL A 982 -174.00 2.81 -58.61
N LEU A 983 -173.45 3.89 -58.03
CA LEU A 983 -173.61 5.23 -58.53
C LEU A 983 -172.52 5.52 -59.55
N ARG A 984 -172.94 5.92 -60.75
CA ARG A 984 -172.04 6.35 -61.83
C ARG A 984 -172.33 7.79 -62.23
N SER A 985 -171.25 8.56 -62.41
CA SER A 985 -171.27 9.88 -63.06
C SER A 985 -169.90 10.16 -63.70
N GLY A 986 -169.83 10.14 -65.04
CA GLY A 986 -168.57 10.30 -65.78
C GLY A 986 -167.54 9.23 -65.45
N ARG A 987 -166.30 9.64 -65.09
CA ARG A 987 -165.22 8.75 -64.64
C ARG A 987 -165.38 8.26 -63.20
N TYR A 988 -166.27 8.88 -62.42
CA TYR A 988 -166.44 8.57 -61.02
C TYR A 988 -167.41 7.41 -60.84
N ARG A 989 -167.00 6.47 -59.99
CA ARG A 989 -167.73 5.26 -59.66
C ARG A 989 -167.66 5.06 -58.15
N ILE A 990 -168.82 4.94 -57.52
CA ILE A 990 -168.92 4.55 -56.11
C ILE A 990 -170.03 3.53 -55.94
N SER A 991 -169.84 2.54 -55.08
CA SER A 991 -170.82 1.46 -54.90
C SER A 991 -171.11 1.20 -53.44
N THR A 992 -172.34 0.78 -53.15
CA THR A 992 -172.81 0.39 -51.81
C THR A 992 -173.62 -0.90 -51.90
N PRO A 993 -173.75 -1.71 -50.83
CA PRO A 993 -174.54 -2.96 -50.87
C PRO A 993 -176.06 -2.75 -51.00
N LEU A 994 -176.76 -3.68 -51.67
CA LEU A 994 -178.23 -3.81 -51.75
C LEU A 994 -178.67 -5.25 -51.46
N ILE A 995 -179.62 -5.50 -50.55
CA ILE A 995 -180.07 -6.85 -50.18
C ILE A 995 -181.60 -6.92 -50.26
N ILE A 996 -182.15 -7.85 -51.06
CA ILE A 996 -183.60 -8.04 -51.27
C ILE A 996 -184.09 -9.31 -50.56
N VAL A 997 -185.20 -9.24 -49.81
CA VAL A 997 -185.89 -10.38 -49.14
C VAL A 997 -187.39 -10.33 -49.48
N ARG A 998 -187.98 -11.46 -49.91
CA ARG A 998 -189.41 -11.58 -50.21
C ARG A 998 -190.07 -12.66 -49.36
#